data_AF-A0A9E0PV65-F1
#
_entry.id   AF-A0A9E0PV65-F1
#
_cell.length_a   1.000
_cell.length_b   1.000
_cell.length_c   1.000
_cell.angle_alpha   90.00
_cell.angle_beta   90.00
_cell.angle_gamma   90.00
#
_symmetry.space_group_name_H-M   'P 1'
#
loop_
_entity.id
_entity.type
_entity.pdbx_description
1 polymer ?
#
loop_
_entity_poly.entity_id
_entity_poly.type
_entity_poly.pdbx_seq_one_letter_code
_entity_poly.pdbx_strand_id
1 'polypeptide(L)'
;MAVKRIGVLTSGGDAPGMNAAVRAVVRTGLRRGAEVWAITEGYKGMVEGGGAIRPLSWDAVGGILQQGGTVIGTARCPEFREREGRRRAAANLVAAGIDSLVVIGGDGSLTGASLFRQEWPELLAESVAAGTITPEQAAAHPALTIVGLVGSIDNDMVGTDMTIGADTALHRITQALDDLASTAASHQRSFVVEVMGRHCGYLALRGAIAGGADWVFIPESPPEDGWEEQMCTELKLGRQSGRRDSIVIVAEGAIDRHGQPIKSDYVRDVLEQRLGEDTRVTVLGHVQRGGSPSAFDRCMSTLLGHAAVEELLQAGAASEPVLMGFQNNRVTRVPLMPAVEQTRALAAALDTCDFDRALHLRSRSFQETRDSLATLMRPGPRVGGASPRPLRLALMHAGGTAPGMNTAARVAVRTLLDRGHQVFGVRFGMEGFLERKIVPMDWASVSGWASRGGSELGTTRRILQRKDLHAIARTIEDHRFDGLLMIGGYAGYEEVHRMFEERPNFPAFNLPLLCLPCSIDNNLPGSEISVGADSALNAIVQAVDKIKRSAADERCFVVEVMGRYCGYLALMGGLATGAEQVFLHEEGITLDKLRGVIYRMSASFATGKRLNLVLRNERANEVYTTGFITELFAEEGHGRFSVRQAILGHLQQGCDPSPFDRNLATRLVTHCVDRLIAQALAGENEAGFIGVSEGRVQFTGFEDFTRLVDAAHHRPKRQWWLGLRDIVDLLASPEGAA
;
A
#
# COMPACT_ATOMS: atom_id res chain seq x y z
N MET A 1 30.57 -17.82 20.98
CA MET A 1 29.44 -17.04 21.52
C MET A 1 28.23 -17.94 21.53
N ALA A 2 27.39 -17.88 22.57
CA ALA A 2 26.14 -18.65 22.60
C ALA A 2 25.26 -18.23 21.41
N VAL A 3 24.57 -19.21 20.79
CA VAL A 3 23.63 -18.95 19.70
C VAL A 3 22.44 -18.18 20.27
N LYS A 4 22.14 -17.01 19.70
CA LYS A 4 21.02 -16.18 20.15
C LYS A 4 19.70 -16.85 19.76
N ARG A 5 18.75 -16.95 20.70
CA ARG A 5 17.41 -17.50 20.46
C ARG A 5 16.36 -16.40 20.46
N ILE A 6 15.61 -16.31 19.37
CA ILE A 6 14.57 -15.30 19.15
C ILE A 6 13.20 -15.99 19.22
N GLY A 7 12.34 -15.59 20.15
CA GLY A 7 10.94 -15.98 20.16
C GLY A 7 10.11 -15.04 19.28
N VAL A 8 9.18 -15.58 18.50
CA VAL A 8 8.21 -14.82 17.72
C VAL A 8 6.78 -15.23 18.08
N LEU A 9 5.92 -14.25 18.33
CA LEU A 9 4.53 -14.48 18.70
C LEU A 9 3.60 -13.49 17.99
N THR A 10 2.40 -13.96 17.66
CA THR A 10 1.30 -13.11 17.19
C THR A 10 0.23 -13.05 18.27
N SER A 11 -0.19 -11.83 18.64
CA SER A 11 -1.16 -11.61 19.72
C SER A 11 -2.16 -10.52 19.38
N GLY A 12 -3.41 -10.71 19.77
CA GLY A 12 -4.52 -9.80 19.49
C GLY A 12 -5.35 -10.27 18.30
N GLY A 13 -6.11 -9.35 17.70
CA GLY A 13 -6.83 -9.66 16.46
C GLY A 13 -5.85 -9.91 15.33
N ASP A 14 -6.10 -10.93 14.52
CA ASP A 14 -5.27 -11.23 13.36
C ASP A 14 -5.42 -10.14 12.28
N ALA A 15 -4.37 -10.01 11.46
CA ALA A 15 -4.33 -9.08 10.35
C ALA A 15 -3.56 -9.71 9.18
N PRO A 16 -4.03 -9.56 7.92
CA PRO A 16 -3.32 -10.09 6.76
C PRO A 16 -1.90 -9.51 6.67
N GLY A 17 -0.90 -10.38 6.55
CA GLY A 17 0.52 -9.98 6.50
C GLY A 17 1.32 -10.40 7.74
N MET A 18 0.66 -10.79 8.84
CA MET A 18 1.35 -11.37 10.02
C MET A 18 2.22 -12.56 9.62
N ASN A 19 1.74 -13.45 8.75
CA ASN A 19 2.53 -14.58 8.24
C ASN A 19 3.78 -14.14 7.45
N ALA A 20 3.71 -13.03 6.70
CA ALA A 20 4.86 -12.50 5.98
C ALA A 20 5.92 -11.95 6.95
N ALA A 21 5.50 -11.29 8.03
CA ALA A 21 6.38 -10.85 9.11
C ALA A 21 7.01 -12.05 9.84
N VAL A 22 6.23 -13.05 10.26
CA VAL A 22 6.74 -14.28 10.89
C VAL A 22 7.76 -14.98 9.99
N ARG A 23 7.44 -15.14 8.69
CA ARG A 23 8.38 -15.73 7.72
C ARG A 23 9.69 -14.95 7.65
N ALA A 24 9.64 -13.62 7.61
CA ALA A 24 10.82 -12.79 7.51
C ALA A 24 11.68 -12.83 8.78
N VAL A 25 11.06 -12.86 9.97
CA VAL A 25 11.76 -13.04 11.25
C VAL A 25 12.51 -14.37 11.26
N VAL A 26 11.84 -15.46 10.89
CA VAL A 26 12.44 -16.80 10.87
C VAL A 26 13.59 -16.87 9.89
N ARG A 27 13.37 -16.48 8.63
CA ARG A 27 14.40 -16.58 7.58
C ARG A 27 15.58 -15.66 7.87
N THR A 28 15.34 -14.44 8.36
CA THR A 28 16.43 -13.53 8.72
C THR A 28 17.23 -14.06 9.91
N GLY A 29 16.55 -14.50 10.98
CA GLY A 29 17.22 -15.05 12.16
C GLY A 29 18.14 -16.22 11.82
N LEU A 30 17.62 -17.20 11.07
CA LEU A 30 18.40 -18.36 10.64
C LEU A 30 19.62 -17.96 9.78
N ARG A 31 19.45 -17.00 8.85
CA ARG A 31 20.55 -16.49 8.01
C ARG A 31 21.61 -15.72 8.77
N ARG A 32 21.24 -15.14 9.91
CA ARG A 32 22.16 -14.45 10.82
C ARG A 32 22.73 -15.37 11.90
N GLY A 33 22.46 -16.67 11.83
CA GLY A 33 22.98 -17.67 12.77
C GLY A 33 22.25 -17.69 14.11
N ALA A 34 21.06 -17.10 14.23
CA ALA A 34 20.19 -17.22 15.38
C ALA A 34 19.23 -18.41 15.22
N GLU A 35 18.77 -18.97 16.33
CA GLU A 35 17.64 -19.89 16.34
C GLU A 35 16.35 -19.09 16.52
N VAL A 36 15.30 -19.44 15.78
CA VAL A 36 13.99 -18.78 15.89
C VAL A 36 12.95 -19.76 16.38
N TRP A 37 12.16 -19.35 17.37
CA TRP A 37 11.17 -20.17 18.06
C TRP A 37 9.78 -19.57 17.92
N ALA A 38 8.81 -20.36 17.47
CA ALA A 38 7.39 -19.99 17.51
C ALA A 38 6.88 -20.08 18.94
N ILE A 39 6.11 -19.07 19.34
CA ILE A 39 5.25 -19.11 20.52
C ILE A 39 3.82 -19.14 19.99
N THR A 40 3.16 -20.30 20.07
CA THR A 40 1.83 -20.49 19.49
C THR A 40 0.74 -19.88 20.35
N GLU A 41 -0.38 -19.46 19.74
CA GLU A 41 -1.53 -18.87 20.46
C GLU A 41 -1.18 -17.60 21.27
N GLY A 42 -0.11 -16.89 20.87
CA GLY A 42 0.31 -15.63 21.48
C GLY A 42 0.75 -15.79 22.94
N TYR A 43 0.29 -14.87 23.80
CA TYR A 43 0.64 -14.89 25.23
C TYR A 43 0.17 -16.17 25.94
N LYS A 44 -0.90 -16.81 25.45
CA LYS A 44 -1.40 -18.06 26.03
C LYS A 44 -0.34 -19.16 25.95
N GLY A 45 0.22 -19.42 24.77
CA GLY A 45 1.27 -20.43 24.62
C GLY A 45 2.56 -20.05 25.35
N MET A 46 2.83 -18.76 25.52
CA MET A 46 3.94 -18.29 26.35
C MET A 46 3.79 -18.71 27.82
N VAL A 47 2.57 -18.60 28.38
CA VAL A 47 2.24 -19.01 29.76
C VAL A 47 2.17 -20.54 29.90
N GLU A 48 1.64 -21.23 28.88
CA GLU A 48 1.53 -22.71 28.87
C GLU A 48 2.90 -23.38 28.75
N GLY A 49 3.81 -22.83 27.94
CA GLY A 49 5.14 -23.39 27.73
C GLY A 49 5.14 -24.74 27.00
N GLY A 50 6.21 -25.51 27.17
CA GLY A 50 6.33 -26.85 26.58
C GLY A 50 6.15 -26.84 25.06
N GLY A 51 5.24 -27.67 24.55
CA GLY A 51 4.98 -27.81 23.11
C GLY A 51 4.47 -26.55 22.40
N ALA A 52 4.01 -25.54 23.16
CA ALA A 52 3.59 -24.26 22.60
C ALA A 52 4.78 -23.35 22.23
N ILE A 53 5.99 -23.66 22.70
CA ILE A 53 7.23 -22.95 22.39
C ILE A 53 8.14 -23.92 21.63
N ARG A 54 8.26 -23.74 20.32
CA ARG A 54 8.95 -24.72 19.45
C ARG A 54 9.88 -24.06 18.43
N PRO A 55 11.02 -24.69 18.07
CA PRO A 55 11.93 -24.15 17.08
C PRO A 55 11.29 -24.17 15.69
N LEU A 56 11.62 -23.18 14.87
CA LEU A 56 11.19 -23.07 13.47
C LEU A 56 12.37 -23.30 12.53
N SER A 57 12.19 -24.18 11.56
CA SER A 57 13.12 -24.37 10.45
C SER A 57 12.80 -23.45 9.28
N TRP A 58 13.73 -23.37 8.32
CA TRP A 58 13.53 -22.60 7.09
C TRP A 58 12.26 -22.99 6.33
N ASP A 59 11.99 -24.29 6.25
CA ASP A 59 10.85 -24.85 5.53
C ASP A 59 9.53 -24.75 6.31
N ALA A 60 9.58 -24.60 7.64
CA ALA A 60 8.39 -24.42 8.48
C ALA A 60 7.61 -23.13 8.14
N VAL A 61 8.28 -22.15 7.53
CA VAL A 61 7.67 -20.90 7.02
C VAL A 61 7.61 -20.84 5.49
N GLY A 62 7.77 -21.99 4.82
CA GLY A 62 7.53 -22.12 3.39
C GLY A 62 6.04 -21.99 3.06
N GLY A 63 5.70 -21.20 2.04
CA GLY A 63 4.33 -21.14 1.52
C GLY A 63 3.29 -20.47 2.44
N ILE A 64 3.69 -19.78 3.51
CA ILE A 64 2.77 -19.04 4.40
C ILE A 64 2.57 -17.58 3.98
N LEU A 65 3.41 -17.07 3.07
CA LEU A 65 3.43 -15.65 2.68
C LEU A 65 2.09 -15.18 2.09
N GLN A 66 1.41 -16.04 1.33
CA GLN A 66 0.10 -15.77 0.72
C GLN A 66 -1.10 -16.10 1.61
N GLN A 67 -0.88 -16.64 2.81
CA GLN A 67 -1.95 -17.07 3.72
C GLN A 67 -2.40 -15.89 4.59
N GLY A 68 -3.73 -15.72 4.72
CA GLY A 68 -4.32 -14.79 5.68
C GLY A 68 -4.14 -15.25 7.13
N GLY A 69 -4.52 -14.40 8.08
CA GLY A 69 -4.42 -14.67 9.51
C GLY A 69 -2.98 -14.90 10.00
N THR A 70 -2.82 -15.78 10.99
CA THR A 70 -1.52 -16.19 11.55
C THR A 70 -1.41 -17.72 11.68
N VAL A 71 -0.37 -18.32 11.11
CA VAL A 71 -0.11 -19.76 11.19
C VAL A 71 0.39 -20.24 12.54
N ILE A 72 0.83 -19.31 13.40
CA ILE A 72 1.21 -19.60 14.79
C ILE A 72 0.08 -19.30 15.78
N GLY A 73 -1.10 -18.90 15.30
CA GLY A 73 -2.27 -18.68 16.13
C GLY A 73 -2.20 -17.42 17.00
N THR A 74 -3.34 -17.07 17.58
CA THR A 74 -3.47 -15.94 18.51
C THR A 74 -4.66 -16.18 19.41
N ALA A 75 -4.46 -16.14 20.73
CA ALA A 75 -5.51 -16.35 21.71
C ALA A 75 -5.51 -15.23 22.76
N ARG A 76 -6.70 -14.95 23.31
CA ARG A 76 -6.80 -14.12 24.51
C ARG A 76 -6.20 -14.89 25.69
N CYS A 77 -5.40 -14.21 26.51
CA CYS A 77 -4.80 -14.78 27.71
C CYS A 77 -5.10 -13.92 28.93
N PRO A 78 -6.20 -14.19 29.66
CA PRO A 78 -6.48 -13.56 30.94
C PRO A 78 -5.35 -13.78 31.97
N GLU A 79 -4.73 -14.96 31.98
CA GLU A 79 -3.68 -15.33 32.92
C GLU A 79 -2.45 -14.43 32.80
N PHE A 80 -2.12 -13.94 31.61
CA PHE A 80 -0.98 -13.03 31.41
C PHE A 80 -1.23 -11.63 32.00
N ARG A 81 -2.48 -11.29 32.32
CA ARG A 81 -2.80 -10.07 33.09
C ARG A 81 -2.43 -10.22 34.57
N GLU A 82 -2.37 -11.45 35.06
CA GLU A 82 -1.94 -11.75 36.42
C GLU A 82 -0.42 -11.89 36.49
N ARG A 83 0.16 -11.43 37.62
CA ARG A 83 1.61 -11.50 37.87
C ARG A 83 2.13 -12.94 37.79
N GLU A 84 1.37 -13.90 38.32
CA GLU A 84 1.72 -15.32 38.29
C GLU A 84 1.80 -15.89 36.86
N GLY A 85 0.89 -15.48 35.96
CA GLY A 85 0.95 -15.88 34.56
C GLY A 85 2.20 -15.33 33.87
N ARG A 86 2.56 -14.06 34.15
CA ARG A 86 3.82 -13.47 33.66
C ARG A 86 5.05 -14.18 34.22
N ARG A 87 5.06 -14.53 35.50
CA ARG A 87 6.15 -15.29 36.13
C ARG A 87 6.36 -16.64 35.44
N ARG A 88 5.28 -17.39 35.21
CA ARG A 88 5.30 -18.64 34.44
C ARG A 88 5.83 -18.45 33.02
N ALA A 89 5.37 -17.41 32.34
CA ALA A 89 5.84 -17.10 30.99
C ALA A 89 7.36 -16.79 30.95
N ALA A 90 7.87 -16.02 31.91
CA ALA A 90 9.30 -15.75 32.03
C ALA A 90 10.11 -17.03 32.25
N ALA A 91 9.65 -17.90 33.16
CA ALA A 91 10.28 -19.20 33.41
C ALA A 91 10.31 -20.09 32.15
N ASN A 92 9.22 -20.13 31.38
CA ASN A 92 9.14 -20.92 30.14
C ASN A 92 10.09 -20.41 29.05
N LEU A 93 10.21 -19.08 28.89
CA LEU A 93 11.14 -18.48 27.93
C LEU A 93 12.59 -18.77 28.31
N VAL A 94 12.94 -18.61 29.59
CA VAL A 94 14.28 -18.94 30.11
C VAL A 94 14.59 -20.43 29.97
N ALA A 95 13.62 -21.31 30.22
CA ALA A 95 13.79 -22.75 30.01
C ALA A 95 14.07 -23.09 28.53
N ALA A 96 13.50 -22.32 27.60
CA ALA A 96 13.79 -22.40 26.17
C ALA A 96 15.08 -21.64 25.75
N GLY A 97 15.73 -20.92 26.68
CA GLY A 97 16.90 -20.09 26.42
C GLY A 97 16.60 -18.83 25.60
N ILE A 98 15.36 -18.33 25.66
CA ILE A 98 14.88 -17.17 24.90
C ILE A 98 14.88 -15.94 25.81
N ASP A 99 15.58 -14.88 25.38
CA ASP A 99 15.61 -13.56 26.01
C ASP A 99 15.37 -12.42 25.00
N SER A 100 15.00 -12.77 23.77
CA SER A 100 14.79 -11.85 22.66
C SER A 100 13.45 -12.16 22.00
N LEU A 101 12.52 -11.21 22.00
CA LEU A 101 11.16 -11.41 21.50
C LEU A 101 10.80 -10.45 20.38
N VAL A 102 10.20 -11.01 19.31
CA VAL A 102 9.42 -10.25 18.32
C VAL A 102 7.94 -10.45 18.63
N VAL A 103 7.26 -9.35 18.98
CA VAL A 103 5.83 -9.35 19.27
C VAL A 103 5.08 -8.68 18.13
N ILE A 104 4.22 -9.44 17.44
CA ILE A 104 3.42 -8.96 16.32
C ILE A 104 1.97 -8.83 16.78
N GLY A 105 1.42 -7.62 16.84
CA GLY A 105 0.06 -7.43 17.33
C GLY A 105 -0.36 -5.97 17.42
N GLY A 106 -1.55 -5.74 17.97
CA GLY A 106 -2.07 -4.39 18.21
C GLY A 106 -1.45 -3.69 19.42
N ASP A 107 -1.90 -2.46 19.67
CA ASP A 107 -1.50 -1.59 20.78
C ASP A 107 -1.55 -2.28 22.15
N GLY A 108 -2.59 -3.07 22.42
CA GLY A 108 -2.74 -3.81 23.68
C GLY A 108 -1.68 -4.89 23.88
N SER A 109 -1.35 -5.64 22.81
CA SER A 109 -0.30 -6.66 22.84
C SER A 109 1.06 -6.03 23.10
N LEU A 110 1.35 -4.90 22.45
CA LEU A 110 2.60 -4.18 22.57
C LEU A 110 2.78 -3.53 23.94
N THR A 111 1.68 -3.03 24.54
CA THR A 111 1.69 -2.58 25.94
C THR A 111 2.09 -3.73 26.88
N GLY A 112 1.43 -4.89 26.73
CA GLY A 112 1.70 -6.06 27.56
C GLY A 112 3.17 -6.52 27.48
N ALA A 113 3.75 -6.43 26.28
CA ALA A 113 5.16 -6.76 26.05
C ALA A 113 6.09 -5.80 26.84
N SER A 114 5.82 -4.49 26.77
CA SER A 114 6.62 -3.49 27.48
C SER A 114 6.58 -3.68 29.00
N LEU A 115 5.38 -3.89 29.55
CA LEU A 115 5.21 -4.17 30.99
C LEU A 115 5.99 -5.43 31.39
N PHE A 116 5.85 -6.50 30.61
CA PHE A 116 6.53 -7.76 30.86
C PHE A 116 8.06 -7.63 30.92
N ARG A 117 8.64 -6.81 30.04
CA ARG A 117 10.08 -6.50 30.10
C ARG A 117 10.49 -5.71 31.34
N GLN A 118 9.71 -4.72 31.74
CA GLN A 118 10.02 -3.91 32.93
C GLN A 118 10.03 -4.78 34.18
N GLU A 119 9.08 -5.70 34.26
CA GLU A 119 8.94 -6.66 35.35
C GLU A 119 9.97 -7.82 35.30
N TRP A 120 10.70 -7.99 34.20
CA TRP A 120 11.52 -9.17 33.93
C TRP A 120 12.49 -9.54 35.07
N PRO A 121 13.32 -8.64 35.62
CA PRO A 121 14.28 -9.00 36.66
C PRO A 121 13.61 -9.53 37.94
N GLU A 122 12.47 -8.94 38.31
CA GLU A 122 11.69 -9.35 39.48
C GLU A 122 11.04 -10.72 39.25
N LEU A 123 10.48 -10.94 38.06
CA LEU A 123 9.89 -12.22 37.67
C LEU A 123 10.92 -13.36 37.69
N LEU A 124 12.16 -13.08 37.30
CA LEU A 124 13.25 -14.05 37.40
C LEU A 124 13.62 -14.35 38.85
N ALA A 125 13.75 -13.33 39.70
CA ALA A 125 14.03 -13.52 41.12
C ALA A 125 12.94 -14.37 41.82
N GLU A 126 11.67 -14.08 41.53
CA GLU A 126 10.52 -14.86 41.99
C GLU A 126 10.57 -16.31 41.47
N SER A 127 10.95 -16.50 40.21
CA SER A 127 11.04 -17.83 39.58
C SER A 127 12.19 -18.68 40.14
N VAL A 128 13.30 -18.05 40.53
CA VAL A 128 14.40 -18.70 41.26
C VAL A 128 13.98 -19.08 42.67
N ALA A 129 13.32 -18.16 43.39
CA ALA A 129 12.80 -18.43 44.74
C ALA A 129 11.77 -19.57 44.76
N ALA A 130 10.94 -19.66 43.71
CA ALA A 130 9.98 -20.75 43.52
C ALA A 130 10.60 -22.07 43.04
N GLY A 131 11.92 -22.11 42.75
CA GLY A 131 12.62 -23.29 42.23
C GLY A 131 12.23 -23.69 40.81
N THR A 132 11.55 -22.81 40.06
CA THR A 132 11.12 -23.08 38.67
C THR A 132 12.24 -22.90 37.65
N ILE A 133 13.23 -22.05 37.95
CA ILE A 133 14.48 -21.89 37.17
C ILE A 133 15.67 -21.82 38.14
N THR A 134 16.87 -22.14 37.65
CA THR A 134 18.10 -22.04 38.43
C THR A 134 18.67 -20.61 38.45
N PRO A 135 19.46 -20.24 39.48
CA PRO A 135 20.17 -18.96 39.50
C PRO A 135 21.06 -18.74 38.27
N GLU A 136 21.70 -19.80 37.75
CA GLU A 136 22.56 -19.76 36.58
C GLU A 136 21.76 -19.44 35.30
N GLN A 137 20.57 -20.03 35.15
CA GLN A 137 19.65 -19.72 34.05
C GLN A 137 19.17 -18.27 34.12
N ALA A 138 18.80 -17.78 35.31
CA ALA A 138 18.40 -16.39 35.48
C ALA A 138 19.55 -15.43 35.15
N ALA A 139 20.78 -15.74 35.57
CA ALA A 139 21.96 -14.94 35.29
C ALA A 139 22.37 -14.94 33.81
N ALA A 140 22.07 -16.01 33.08
CA ALA A 140 22.30 -16.09 31.63
C ALA A 140 21.32 -15.22 30.81
N HIS A 141 20.15 -14.90 31.37
CA HIS A 141 19.09 -14.12 30.71
C HIS A 141 18.67 -12.89 31.54
N PRO A 142 19.60 -11.99 31.90
CA PRO A 142 19.35 -10.95 32.89
C PRO A 142 18.39 -9.86 32.41
N ALA A 143 18.14 -9.77 31.10
CA ALA A 143 17.27 -8.78 30.50
C ALA A 143 16.51 -9.39 29.31
N LEU A 144 15.28 -8.93 29.11
CA LEU A 144 14.46 -9.25 27.95
C LEU A 144 14.55 -8.14 26.91
N THR A 145 14.95 -8.47 25.69
CA THR A 145 14.91 -7.54 24.55
C THR A 145 13.61 -7.75 23.76
N ILE A 146 12.92 -6.66 23.44
CA ILE A 146 11.64 -6.71 22.73
C ILE A 146 11.66 -5.79 21.52
N VAL A 147 11.22 -6.32 20.39
CA VAL A 147 10.84 -5.53 19.22
C VAL A 147 9.36 -5.80 18.89
N GLY A 148 8.60 -4.71 18.75
CA GLY A 148 7.19 -4.73 18.40
C GLY A 148 6.95 -4.49 16.92
N LEU A 149 6.05 -5.28 16.31
CA LEU A 149 5.48 -5.03 14.98
C LEU A 149 3.97 -4.82 15.12
N VAL A 150 3.43 -3.79 14.48
CA VAL A 150 2.00 -3.48 14.58
C VAL A 150 1.18 -4.30 13.60
N GLY A 151 0.54 -5.35 14.09
CA GLY A 151 -0.45 -6.15 13.36
C GLY A 151 -1.87 -5.69 13.68
N SER A 152 -2.43 -4.85 12.82
CA SER A 152 -3.78 -4.29 12.96
C SER A 152 -4.32 -3.84 11.61
N ILE A 153 -5.60 -4.07 11.35
CA ILE A 153 -6.28 -3.51 10.17
C ILE A 153 -6.68 -2.05 10.38
N ASP A 154 -6.81 -1.62 11.64
CA ASP A 154 -7.47 -0.37 12.01
C ASP A 154 -6.63 0.86 11.65
N ASN A 155 -5.31 0.69 11.47
CA ASN A 155 -4.32 1.75 11.29
C ASN A 155 -4.41 2.86 12.35
N ASP A 156 -4.56 2.45 13.60
CA ASP A 156 -4.77 3.29 14.78
C ASP A 156 -3.49 3.57 15.58
N MET A 157 -2.37 2.93 15.24
CA MET A 157 -1.12 3.08 15.98
C MET A 157 -0.31 4.31 15.53
N VAL A 158 -0.06 5.23 16.45
CA VAL A 158 0.81 6.38 16.22
C VAL A 158 2.26 5.92 16.09
N GLY A 159 3.02 6.56 15.20
CA GLY A 159 4.43 6.23 14.93
C GLY A 159 4.66 5.38 13.68
N THR A 160 3.61 4.86 13.06
CA THR A 160 3.71 4.21 11.73
C THR A 160 2.64 4.77 10.80
N ASP A 161 2.98 4.97 9.52
CA ASP A 161 2.07 5.47 8.49
C ASP A 161 1.03 4.42 8.08
N MET A 162 1.42 3.15 8.16
CA MET A 162 0.58 1.98 7.86
C MET A 162 0.88 0.84 8.84
N THR A 163 -0.16 0.18 9.34
CA THR A 163 -0.08 -1.05 10.14
C THR A 163 -0.24 -2.29 9.27
N ILE A 164 0.34 -3.42 9.69
CA ILE A 164 0.25 -4.68 8.94
C ILE A 164 -1.21 -5.12 8.85
N GLY A 165 -1.73 -5.20 7.62
CA GLY A 165 -3.07 -5.65 7.28
C GLY A 165 -4.06 -4.54 6.93
N ALA A 166 -3.72 -3.27 7.18
CA ALA A 166 -4.60 -2.15 6.87
C ALA A 166 -4.85 -1.99 5.36
N ASP A 167 -3.81 -2.16 4.54
CA ASP A 167 -3.96 -2.10 3.08
C ASP A 167 -4.81 -3.26 2.54
N THR A 168 -4.59 -4.47 3.05
CA THR A 168 -5.43 -5.63 2.70
C THR A 168 -6.89 -5.42 3.11
N ALA A 169 -7.16 -4.85 4.29
CA ALA A 169 -8.52 -4.52 4.71
C ALA A 169 -9.17 -3.51 3.76
N LEU A 170 -8.42 -2.49 3.30
CA LEU A 170 -8.89 -1.56 2.27
C LEU A 170 -9.21 -2.24 0.95
N HIS A 171 -8.47 -3.28 0.55
CA HIS A 171 -8.80 -4.08 -0.61
C HIS A 171 -10.15 -4.79 -0.43
N ARG A 172 -10.44 -5.33 0.76
CA ARG A 172 -11.73 -5.99 1.06
C ARG A 172 -12.89 -4.99 1.04
N ILE A 173 -12.70 -3.82 1.63
CA ILE A 173 -13.69 -2.73 1.64
C ILE A 173 -13.97 -2.28 0.21
N THR A 174 -12.92 -1.95 -0.55
CA THR A 174 -13.05 -1.43 -1.91
C THR A 174 -13.70 -2.44 -2.84
N GLN A 175 -13.34 -3.73 -2.73
CA GLN A 175 -13.99 -4.79 -3.49
C GLN A 175 -15.49 -4.87 -3.18
N ALA A 176 -15.87 -4.83 -1.90
CA ALA A 176 -17.28 -4.84 -1.53
C ALA A 176 -18.03 -3.60 -2.03
N LEU A 177 -17.41 -2.42 -1.98
CA LEU A 177 -18.00 -1.19 -2.52
C LEU A 177 -18.21 -1.27 -4.04
N ASP A 178 -17.21 -1.78 -4.78
CA ASP A 178 -17.31 -1.95 -6.23
C ASP A 178 -18.41 -2.98 -6.59
N ASP A 179 -18.50 -4.09 -5.85
CA ASP A 179 -19.56 -5.10 -6.02
C ASP A 179 -20.95 -4.49 -5.74
N LEU A 180 -21.08 -3.71 -4.66
CA LEU A 180 -22.33 -3.04 -4.29
C LEU A 180 -22.74 -1.96 -5.29
N ALA A 181 -21.79 -1.18 -5.83
CA ALA A 181 -22.08 -0.13 -6.80
C ALA A 181 -22.80 -0.68 -8.05
N SER A 182 -22.43 -1.88 -8.51
CA SER A 182 -23.06 -2.50 -9.68
C SER A 182 -24.56 -2.79 -9.49
N THR A 183 -24.95 -3.31 -8.32
CA THR A 183 -26.35 -3.60 -7.98
C THR A 183 -27.11 -2.33 -7.57
N ALA A 184 -26.43 -1.39 -6.91
CA ALA A 184 -26.99 -0.10 -6.53
C ALA A 184 -27.41 0.71 -7.77
N ALA A 185 -26.53 0.83 -8.77
CA ALA A 185 -26.81 1.56 -10.01
C ALA A 185 -27.93 0.92 -10.85
N SER A 186 -28.09 -0.40 -10.73
CA SER A 186 -29.14 -1.17 -11.43
C SER A 186 -30.54 -0.90 -10.87
N HIS A 187 -30.66 -0.83 -9.55
CA HIS A 187 -31.94 -0.63 -8.86
C HIS A 187 -32.17 0.81 -8.36
N GLN A 188 -31.25 1.72 -8.64
CA GLN A 188 -31.23 3.09 -8.11
C GLN A 188 -31.33 3.15 -6.58
N ARG A 189 -30.62 2.25 -5.89
CA ARG A 189 -30.68 2.07 -4.43
C ARG A 189 -29.64 2.89 -3.69
N SER A 190 -29.89 3.05 -2.40
CA SER A 190 -28.93 3.61 -1.45
C SER A 190 -28.37 2.49 -0.57
N PHE A 191 -27.07 2.51 -0.34
CA PHE A 191 -26.39 1.54 0.51
C PHE A 191 -25.71 2.24 1.67
N VAL A 192 -25.96 1.74 2.87
CA VAL A 192 -25.21 2.10 4.09
C VAL A 192 -24.24 0.95 4.37
N VAL A 193 -22.95 1.22 4.30
CA VAL A 193 -21.89 0.21 4.42
C VAL A 193 -21.11 0.44 5.71
N GLU A 194 -21.17 -0.54 6.62
CA GLU A 194 -20.44 -0.50 7.88
C GLU A 194 -19.05 -1.09 7.73
N VAL A 195 -18.04 -0.31 8.10
CA VAL A 195 -16.61 -0.60 7.94
C VAL A 195 -15.93 -0.68 9.31
N MET A 196 -15.02 -1.65 9.47
CA MET A 196 -14.25 -1.82 10.71
C MET A 196 -13.23 -0.69 10.90
N GLY A 197 -12.68 -0.58 12.10
CA GLY A 197 -11.64 0.41 12.43
C GLY A 197 -11.56 0.74 13.91
N ARG A 198 -12.32 0.07 14.77
CA ARG A 198 -12.48 0.32 16.19
C ARG A 198 -12.87 1.78 16.44
N HIS A 199 -11.97 2.58 17.00
CA HIS A 199 -12.14 4.01 17.24
C HIS A 199 -11.38 4.86 16.19
N CYS A 200 -11.08 4.27 15.03
CA CYS A 200 -10.36 4.87 13.93
C CYS A 200 -11.19 4.90 12.65
N GLY A 201 -11.34 6.08 12.06
CA GLY A 201 -11.99 6.28 10.78
C GLY A 201 -11.08 6.06 9.57
N TYR A 202 -9.84 5.58 9.71
CA TYR A 202 -8.89 5.48 8.61
C TYR A 202 -9.42 4.61 7.47
N LEU A 203 -9.94 3.41 7.79
CA LEU A 203 -10.49 2.49 6.82
C LEU A 203 -11.72 3.07 6.11
N ALA A 204 -12.63 3.71 6.87
CA ALA A 204 -13.80 4.36 6.31
C ALA A 204 -13.43 5.55 5.41
N LEU A 205 -12.49 6.40 5.83
CA LEU A 205 -12.03 7.57 5.09
C LEU A 205 -11.33 7.19 3.79
N ARG A 206 -10.36 6.26 3.85
CA ARG A 206 -9.63 5.76 2.68
C ARG A 206 -10.51 4.94 1.76
N GLY A 207 -11.43 4.16 2.33
CA GLY A 207 -12.46 3.41 1.61
C GLY A 207 -13.42 4.34 0.88
N ALA A 208 -13.83 5.44 1.49
CA ALA A 208 -14.71 6.44 0.86
C ALA A 208 -14.07 7.10 -0.35
N ILE A 209 -12.78 7.46 -0.28
CA ILE A 209 -12.05 7.97 -1.45
C ILE A 209 -11.93 6.91 -2.53
N ALA A 210 -11.52 5.69 -2.16
CA ALA A 210 -11.27 4.61 -3.11
C ALA A 210 -12.56 4.13 -3.80
N GLY A 211 -13.66 3.98 -3.05
CA GLY A 211 -14.96 3.57 -3.57
C GLY A 211 -15.78 4.70 -4.18
N GLY A 212 -15.37 5.96 -3.99
CA GLY A 212 -16.12 7.12 -4.45
C GLY A 212 -17.45 7.30 -3.71
N ALA A 213 -17.45 7.09 -2.39
CA ALA A 213 -18.64 7.25 -1.54
C ALA A 213 -19.19 8.69 -1.56
N ASP A 214 -20.48 8.80 -1.30
CA ASP A 214 -21.21 10.06 -1.29
C ASP A 214 -21.31 10.69 0.09
N TRP A 215 -21.21 9.86 1.13
CA TRP A 215 -21.11 10.31 2.51
C TRP A 215 -20.27 9.36 3.36
N VAL A 216 -19.59 9.90 4.38
CA VAL A 216 -18.81 9.09 5.33
C VAL A 216 -18.98 9.60 6.75
N PHE A 217 -19.10 8.68 7.72
CA PHE A 217 -19.05 8.97 9.14
C PHE A 217 -17.76 8.41 9.74
N ILE A 218 -16.95 9.28 10.35
CA ILE A 218 -15.71 8.92 11.04
C ILE A 218 -15.68 9.53 12.45
N PRO A 219 -15.13 8.81 13.46
CA PRO A 219 -15.06 9.33 14.83
C PRO A 219 -14.19 10.58 14.97
N GLU A 220 -13.16 10.75 14.14
CA GLU A 220 -12.23 11.89 14.23
C GLU A 220 -12.80 13.20 13.68
N SER A 221 -13.93 13.13 12.97
CA SER A 221 -14.61 14.28 12.38
C SER A 221 -16.11 14.02 12.39
N PRO A 222 -16.74 14.00 13.59
CA PRO A 222 -18.16 13.77 13.71
C PRO A 222 -18.95 14.83 12.93
N PRO A 223 -20.13 14.47 12.40
CA PRO A 223 -20.93 15.40 11.63
C PRO A 223 -21.53 16.51 12.51
N GLU A 224 -21.86 17.66 11.91
CA GLU A 224 -22.54 18.77 12.59
C GLU A 224 -23.97 18.40 13.02
N ASP A 225 -24.54 19.16 13.95
CA ASP A 225 -25.94 19.02 14.33
C ASP A 225 -26.85 19.26 13.10
N GLY A 226 -27.87 18.42 12.91
CA GLY A 226 -28.74 18.47 11.74
C GLY A 226 -28.14 17.81 10.48
N TRP A 227 -27.07 17.03 10.63
CA TRP A 227 -26.45 16.29 9.52
C TRP A 227 -27.42 15.40 8.75
N GLU A 228 -28.49 14.91 9.37
CA GLU A 228 -29.49 14.07 8.72
C GLU A 228 -30.13 14.83 7.55
N GLU A 229 -30.44 16.12 7.74
CA GLU A 229 -31.01 16.98 6.71
C GLU A 229 -29.98 17.34 5.65
N GLN A 230 -28.76 17.68 6.09
CA GLN A 230 -27.67 18.00 5.18
C GLN A 230 -27.36 16.81 4.27
N MET A 231 -27.13 15.63 4.84
CA MET A 231 -26.85 14.40 4.08
C MET A 231 -27.97 14.11 3.09
N CYS A 232 -29.24 14.14 3.53
CA CYS A 232 -30.37 13.88 2.64
C CYS A 232 -30.44 14.90 1.48
N THR A 233 -30.18 16.17 1.76
CA THR A 233 -30.17 17.23 0.74
C THR A 233 -29.07 16.99 -0.30
N GLU A 234 -27.84 16.72 0.15
CA GLU A 234 -26.69 16.49 -0.72
C GLU A 234 -26.86 15.22 -1.58
N LEU A 235 -27.39 14.13 -1.01
CA LEU A 235 -27.68 12.90 -1.76
C LEU A 235 -28.79 13.12 -2.80
N LYS A 236 -29.86 13.84 -2.45
CA LYS A 236 -30.94 14.19 -3.37
C LYS A 236 -30.45 15.04 -4.54
N LEU A 237 -29.62 16.05 -4.27
CA LEU A 237 -28.98 16.87 -5.30
C LEU A 237 -28.05 16.04 -6.21
N GLY A 238 -27.33 15.07 -5.62
CA GLY A 238 -26.51 14.13 -6.37
C GLY A 238 -27.32 13.32 -7.38
N ARG A 239 -28.46 12.77 -6.95
CA ARG A 239 -29.39 12.04 -7.83
C ARG A 239 -30.00 12.93 -8.92
N GLN A 240 -30.41 14.14 -8.57
CA GLN A 240 -30.92 15.12 -9.55
C GLN A 240 -29.87 15.49 -10.61
N SER A 241 -28.59 15.42 -10.24
CA SER A 241 -27.45 15.66 -11.14
C SER A 241 -27.05 14.41 -11.96
N GLY A 242 -27.86 13.35 -11.94
CA GLY A 242 -27.68 12.15 -12.75
C GLY A 242 -26.98 10.98 -12.06
N ARG A 243 -26.68 11.08 -10.75
CA ARG A 243 -26.17 9.94 -9.97
C ARG A 243 -27.26 8.88 -9.82
N ARG A 244 -26.92 7.61 -10.10
CA ARG A 244 -27.91 6.52 -10.09
C ARG A 244 -28.04 5.86 -8.72
N ASP A 245 -26.96 5.82 -7.96
CA ASP A 245 -26.82 5.16 -6.67
C ASP A 245 -26.25 6.12 -5.63
N SER A 246 -26.46 5.79 -4.35
CA SER A 246 -25.85 6.51 -3.23
C SER A 246 -25.16 5.51 -2.30
N ILE A 247 -23.90 5.75 -1.98
CA ILE A 247 -23.13 4.95 -1.03
C ILE A 247 -22.74 5.82 0.17
N VAL A 248 -23.20 5.41 1.35
CA VAL A 248 -22.88 6.01 2.63
C VAL A 248 -22.03 5.04 3.43
N ILE A 249 -20.84 5.45 3.85
CA ILE A 249 -19.93 4.61 4.66
C ILE A 249 -20.01 5.04 6.13
N VAL A 250 -20.17 4.07 7.02
CA VAL A 250 -20.21 4.29 8.47
C VAL A 250 -19.05 3.53 9.11
N ALA A 251 -18.11 4.22 9.73
CA ALA A 251 -17.11 3.57 10.57
C ALA A 251 -17.79 2.93 11.79
N GLU A 252 -17.35 1.75 12.23
CA GLU A 252 -17.97 1.07 13.39
C GLU A 252 -17.92 1.90 14.69
N GLY A 253 -16.91 2.77 14.81
CA GLY A 253 -16.75 3.74 15.89
C GLY A 253 -17.36 5.11 15.63
N ALA A 254 -18.20 5.30 14.60
CA ALA A 254 -18.81 6.59 14.29
C ALA A 254 -19.65 7.12 15.47
N ILE A 255 -19.45 8.40 15.78
CA ILE A 255 -20.14 9.13 16.85
C ILE A 255 -20.56 10.51 16.35
N ASP A 256 -21.54 11.13 17.02
CA ASP A 256 -21.90 12.53 16.83
C ASP A 256 -21.04 13.46 17.71
N ARG A 257 -21.29 14.78 17.62
CA ARG A 257 -20.57 15.79 18.42
C ARG A 257 -20.84 15.71 19.93
N HIS A 258 -21.82 14.91 20.35
CA HIS A 258 -22.18 14.66 21.75
C HIS A 258 -21.69 13.30 22.25
N GLY A 259 -20.90 12.58 21.45
CA GLY A 259 -20.37 11.26 21.77
C GLY A 259 -21.40 10.13 21.66
N GLN A 260 -22.58 10.37 21.07
CA GLN A 260 -23.55 9.31 20.84
C GLN A 260 -23.19 8.50 19.60
N PRO A 261 -23.25 7.15 19.66
CA PRO A 261 -22.94 6.31 18.51
C PRO A 261 -23.90 6.52 17.33
N ILE A 262 -23.35 6.72 16.14
CA ILE A 262 -24.12 6.75 14.88
C ILE A 262 -24.13 5.33 14.31
N LYS A 263 -25.30 4.67 14.36
CA LYS A 263 -25.47 3.28 13.89
C LYS A 263 -25.94 3.23 12.44
N SER A 264 -25.48 2.21 11.71
CA SER A 264 -25.85 1.99 10.30
C SER A 264 -27.37 1.86 10.08
N ASP A 265 -28.07 1.21 11.01
CA ASP A 265 -29.54 1.11 10.97
C ASP A 265 -30.22 2.48 11.11
N TYR A 266 -29.70 3.35 11.96
CA TYR A 266 -30.23 4.71 12.13
C TYR A 266 -30.06 5.53 10.84
N VAL A 267 -28.88 5.43 10.22
CA VAL A 267 -28.61 6.09 8.92
C VAL A 267 -29.56 5.57 7.84
N ARG A 268 -29.84 4.26 7.80
CA ARG A 268 -30.86 3.69 6.89
C ARG A 268 -32.22 4.33 7.14
N ASP A 269 -32.68 4.34 8.39
CA ASP A 269 -34.02 4.85 8.73
C ASP A 269 -34.17 6.34 8.35
N VAL A 270 -33.11 7.14 8.53
CA VAL A 270 -33.06 8.53 8.06
C VAL A 270 -33.25 8.63 6.55
N LEU A 271 -32.53 7.81 5.77
CA LEU A 271 -32.63 7.80 4.31
C LEU A 271 -34.02 7.36 3.83
N GLU A 272 -34.59 6.31 4.42
CA GLU A 272 -35.92 5.80 4.07
C GLU A 272 -37.02 6.81 4.41
N GLN A 273 -36.99 7.41 5.60
CA GLN A 273 -38.03 8.34 6.06
C GLN A 273 -37.99 9.69 5.34
N ARG A 274 -36.79 10.22 5.06
CA ARG A 274 -36.63 11.58 4.50
C ARG A 274 -36.55 11.60 2.98
N LEU A 275 -35.96 10.59 2.35
CA LEU A 275 -35.81 10.52 0.89
C LEU A 275 -36.81 9.57 0.22
N GLY A 276 -37.41 8.63 0.95
CA GLY A 276 -38.28 7.60 0.38
C GLY A 276 -37.53 6.61 -0.50
N GLU A 277 -36.22 6.44 -0.28
CA GLU A 277 -35.35 5.59 -1.09
C GLU A 277 -35.24 4.16 -0.53
N ASP A 278 -35.26 3.14 -1.39
CA ASP A 278 -34.96 1.75 -1.00
C ASP A 278 -33.49 1.66 -0.54
N THR A 279 -33.30 1.56 0.78
CA THR A 279 -32.00 1.63 1.42
C THR A 279 -31.63 0.29 2.04
N ARG A 280 -30.37 -0.14 1.86
CA ARG A 280 -29.88 -1.41 2.40
C ARG A 280 -28.65 -1.19 3.26
N VAL A 281 -28.61 -1.88 4.40
CA VAL A 281 -27.44 -1.92 5.28
C VAL A 281 -26.60 -3.13 4.92
N THR A 282 -25.30 -2.93 4.73
CA THR A 282 -24.32 -4.00 4.58
C THR A 282 -23.23 -3.86 5.62
N VAL A 283 -23.20 -4.79 6.58
CA VAL A 283 -22.12 -4.88 7.56
C VAL A 283 -21.06 -5.82 7.01
N LEU A 284 -19.91 -5.29 6.60
CA LEU A 284 -18.84 -6.11 6.02
C LEU A 284 -18.28 -7.10 7.05
N GLY A 285 -18.16 -6.66 8.31
CA GLY A 285 -17.65 -7.48 9.41
C GLY A 285 -16.27 -8.07 9.11
N HIS A 286 -16.07 -9.33 9.50
CA HIS A 286 -14.75 -9.98 9.52
C HIS A 286 -14.17 -10.32 8.14
N VAL A 287 -14.90 -10.13 7.04
CA VAL A 287 -14.31 -10.25 5.70
C VAL A 287 -13.14 -9.28 5.50
N GLN A 288 -13.12 -8.19 6.27
CA GLN A 288 -12.07 -7.17 6.31
C GLN A 288 -10.77 -7.65 7.01
N ARG A 289 -10.84 -8.67 7.86
CA ARG A 289 -9.68 -9.30 8.51
C ARG A 289 -9.13 -10.48 7.72
N GLY A 290 -9.97 -11.09 6.89
CA GLY A 290 -9.64 -12.30 6.15
C GLY A 290 -8.99 -12.03 4.78
N GLY A 291 -8.71 -13.14 4.08
CA GLY A 291 -8.19 -13.11 2.72
C GLY A 291 -6.66 -13.15 2.63
N SER A 292 -6.16 -13.39 1.43
CA SER A 292 -4.73 -13.33 1.14
C SER A 292 -4.24 -11.87 1.24
N PRO A 293 -3.07 -11.62 1.86
CA PRO A 293 -2.55 -10.26 2.00
C PRO A 293 -2.25 -9.63 0.63
N SER A 294 -2.41 -8.31 0.53
CA SER A 294 -2.07 -7.51 -0.66
C SER A 294 -0.55 -7.53 -0.93
N ALA A 295 -0.15 -7.09 -2.13
CA ALA A 295 1.27 -6.96 -2.46
C ALA A 295 2.00 -6.03 -1.47
N PHE A 296 1.37 -4.91 -1.10
CA PHE A 296 1.91 -3.96 -0.15
C PHE A 296 2.12 -4.58 1.23
N ASP A 297 1.09 -5.22 1.82
CA ASP A 297 1.22 -5.85 3.15
C ASP A 297 2.27 -6.96 3.16
N ARG A 298 2.37 -7.77 2.09
CA ARG A 298 3.43 -8.79 1.99
C ARG A 298 4.83 -8.18 2.01
N CYS A 299 5.07 -7.15 1.20
CA CYS A 299 6.36 -6.47 1.12
C CYS A 299 6.68 -5.76 2.44
N MET A 300 5.76 -4.93 2.93
CA MET A 300 5.92 -4.14 4.15
C MET A 300 6.19 -5.04 5.36
N SER A 301 5.35 -6.06 5.59
CA SER A 301 5.54 -7.00 6.70
C SER A 301 6.85 -7.78 6.60
N THR A 302 7.28 -8.13 5.38
CA THR A 302 8.56 -8.80 5.16
C THR A 302 9.73 -7.90 5.55
N LEU A 303 9.70 -6.63 5.16
CA LEU A 303 10.74 -5.66 5.52
C LEU A 303 10.76 -5.38 7.02
N LEU A 304 9.60 -5.28 7.66
CA LEU A 304 9.49 -5.11 9.12
C LEU A 304 10.02 -6.33 9.88
N GLY A 305 9.68 -7.54 9.47
CA GLY A 305 10.18 -8.76 10.10
C GLY A 305 11.69 -8.93 9.95
N HIS A 306 12.25 -8.57 8.79
CA HIS A 306 13.71 -8.51 8.59
C HIS A 306 14.37 -7.50 9.54
N ALA A 307 13.88 -6.26 9.53
CA ALA A 307 14.44 -5.18 10.35
C ALA A 307 14.31 -5.44 11.85
N ALA A 308 13.24 -6.11 12.29
CA ALA A 308 13.06 -6.51 13.70
C ALA A 308 14.15 -7.47 14.17
N VAL A 309 14.59 -8.40 13.33
CA VAL A 309 15.71 -9.29 13.65
C VAL A 309 17.02 -8.53 13.69
N GLU A 310 17.29 -7.67 12.69
CA GLU A 310 18.51 -6.85 12.68
C GLU A 310 18.62 -5.98 13.95
N GLU A 311 17.52 -5.35 14.37
CA GLU A 311 17.46 -4.59 15.62
C GLU A 311 17.72 -5.49 16.85
N LEU A 312 17.07 -6.66 16.94
CA LEU A 312 17.29 -7.59 18.05
C LEU A 312 18.73 -8.07 18.13
N LEU A 313 19.41 -8.30 17.01
CA LEU A 313 20.80 -8.76 16.98
C LEU A 313 21.78 -7.67 17.45
N GLN A 314 21.44 -6.39 17.20
CA GLN A 314 22.26 -5.25 17.62
C GLN A 314 21.93 -4.76 19.04
N ALA A 315 20.72 -5.06 19.53
CA ALA A 315 20.27 -4.65 20.85
C ALA A 315 21.02 -5.36 21.98
N GLY A 316 21.37 -4.58 23.01
CA GLY A 316 21.95 -5.06 24.27
C GLY A 316 20.95 -4.97 25.44
N ALA A 317 21.39 -5.37 26.63
CA ALA A 317 20.54 -5.39 27.83
C ALA A 317 19.93 -4.02 28.19
N ALA A 318 20.64 -2.93 27.88
CA ALA A 318 20.19 -1.56 28.14
C ALA A 318 19.31 -0.96 27.02
N SER A 319 19.16 -1.66 25.88
CA SER A 319 18.37 -1.15 24.74
C SER A 319 16.89 -1.03 25.12
N GLU A 320 16.31 0.15 24.88
CA GLU A 320 14.88 0.38 25.07
C GLU A 320 14.03 -0.48 24.11
N PRO A 321 12.77 -0.80 24.45
CA PRO A 321 11.85 -1.48 23.55
C PRO A 321 11.47 -0.57 22.41
N VAL A 322 11.45 -1.14 21.21
CA VAL A 322 11.15 -0.37 20.00
C VAL A 322 10.01 -1.00 19.23
N LEU A 323 9.27 -0.13 18.56
CA LEU A 323 8.36 -0.46 17.49
C LEU A 323 9.12 -0.32 16.17
N MET A 324 9.09 -1.34 15.32
CA MET A 324 9.46 -1.16 13.91
C MET A 324 8.19 -0.83 13.13
N GLY A 325 8.21 0.31 12.47
CA GLY A 325 7.10 0.81 11.64
C GLY A 325 7.58 1.32 10.30
N PHE A 326 6.66 1.84 9.51
CA PHE A 326 6.97 2.56 8.28
C PHE A 326 6.73 4.05 8.50
N GLN A 327 7.71 4.88 8.18
CA GLN A 327 7.51 6.33 8.07
C GLN A 327 8.14 6.79 6.77
N ASN A 328 7.44 7.63 6.02
CA ASN A 328 7.96 8.20 4.78
C ASN A 328 8.44 7.14 3.77
N ASN A 329 7.72 6.02 3.67
CA ASN A 329 8.05 4.88 2.82
C ASN A 329 9.42 4.22 3.14
N ARG A 330 9.87 4.31 4.40
CA ARG A 330 11.07 3.65 4.91
C ARG A 330 10.75 2.95 6.23
N VAL A 331 11.50 1.89 6.51
CA VAL A 331 11.43 1.24 7.82
C VAL A 331 12.08 2.15 8.85
N THR A 332 11.36 2.41 9.94
CA THR A 332 11.79 3.33 10.99
C THR A 332 11.64 2.67 12.36
N ARG A 333 12.62 2.92 13.22
CA ARG A 333 12.63 2.58 14.64
C ARG A 333 11.94 3.68 15.43
N VAL A 334 10.91 3.33 16.20
CA VAL A 334 10.19 4.26 17.08
C VAL A 334 10.22 3.72 18.51
N PRO A 335 10.47 4.57 19.53
CA PRO A 335 10.34 4.13 20.91
C PRO A 335 8.94 3.60 21.21
N LEU A 336 8.85 2.39 21.76
CA LEU A 336 7.57 1.67 21.88
C LEU A 336 6.58 2.40 22.79
N MET A 337 7.02 2.84 23.97
CA MET A 337 6.14 3.44 24.97
C MET A 337 5.56 4.79 24.54
N PRO A 338 6.36 5.75 24.03
CA PRO A 338 5.81 6.99 23.48
C PRO A 338 4.76 6.76 22.39
N ALA A 339 4.96 5.77 21.52
CA ALA A 339 4.00 5.43 20.46
C ALA A 339 2.67 4.90 21.02
N VAL A 340 2.75 4.03 22.04
CA VAL A 340 1.56 3.50 22.75
C VAL A 340 0.82 4.61 23.51
N GLU A 341 1.55 5.49 24.20
CA GLU A 341 0.97 6.60 24.96
C GLU A 341 0.25 7.61 24.07
N GLN A 342 0.84 7.96 22.92
CA GLN A 342 0.20 8.84 21.93
C GLN A 342 -1.07 8.20 21.34
N THR A 343 -1.04 6.89 21.09
CA THR A 343 -2.21 6.14 20.60
C THR A 343 -3.35 6.17 21.62
N ARG A 344 -3.04 6.02 22.92
CA ARG A 344 -4.04 6.16 23.99
C ARG A 344 -4.56 7.57 24.15
N ALA A 345 -3.70 8.58 23.96
CA ALA A 345 -4.11 9.98 24.01
C ALA A 345 -5.14 10.32 22.92
N LEU A 346 -5.05 9.68 21.75
CA LEU A 346 -6.05 9.81 20.69
C LEU A 346 -7.40 9.20 21.10
N ALA A 347 -7.40 7.98 21.64
CA ALA A 347 -8.63 7.35 22.15
C ALA A 347 -9.28 8.20 23.25
N ALA A 348 -8.47 8.70 24.20
CA ALA A 348 -8.95 9.57 25.26
C ALA A 348 -9.54 10.89 24.74
N ALA A 349 -8.96 11.49 23.69
CA ALA A 349 -9.50 12.69 23.08
C ALA A 349 -10.89 12.46 22.46
N LEU A 350 -11.10 11.30 21.83
CA LEU A 350 -12.41 10.91 21.30
C LEU A 350 -13.42 10.67 22.43
N ASP A 351 -13.02 10.00 23.51
CA ASP A 351 -13.89 9.76 24.68
C ASP A 351 -14.34 11.06 25.34
N THR A 352 -13.48 12.09 25.36
CA THR A 352 -13.80 13.43 25.89
C THR A 352 -14.43 14.38 24.87
N CYS A 353 -14.76 13.90 23.66
CA CYS A 353 -15.30 14.73 22.56
C CYS A 353 -14.40 15.93 22.17
N ASP A 354 -13.08 15.82 22.36
CA ASP A 354 -12.08 16.80 21.93
C ASP A 354 -11.59 16.44 20.51
N PHE A 355 -12.47 16.68 19.53
CA PHE A 355 -12.27 16.24 18.15
C PHE A 355 -11.13 16.99 17.44
N ASP A 356 -10.89 18.26 17.78
CA ASP A 356 -9.77 19.03 17.25
C ASP A 356 -8.44 18.41 17.67
N ARG A 357 -8.31 18.05 18.95
CA ARG A 357 -7.13 17.32 19.44
C ARG A 357 -7.01 15.94 18.80
N ALA A 358 -8.11 15.19 18.68
CA ALA A 358 -8.10 13.87 18.04
C ALA A 358 -7.58 13.96 16.59
N LEU A 359 -8.04 14.96 15.84
CA LEU A 359 -7.59 15.20 14.48
C LEU A 359 -6.12 15.65 14.42
N HIS A 360 -5.67 16.49 15.36
CA HIS A 360 -4.27 16.93 15.45
C HIS A 360 -3.30 15.78 15.78
N LEU A 361 -3.77 14.77 16.51
CA LEU A 361 -3.00 13.55 16.79
C LEU A 361 -2.93 12.59 15.59
N ARG A 362 -3.78 12.76 14.57
CA ARG A 362 -3.68 12.04 13.30
C ARG A 362 -2.60 12.64 12.41
N SER A 363 -2.13 11.83 11.46
CA SER A 363 -1.13 12.27 10.49
C SER A 363 -1.66 13.41 9.60
N ARG A 364 -0.76 14.27 9.15
CA ARG A 364 -1.11 15.33 8.17
C ARG A 364 -1.79 14.75 6.92
N SER A 365 -1.36 13.57 6.46
CA SER A 365 -1.99 12.90 5.33
C SER A 365 -3.45 12.54 5.60
N PHE A 366 -3.81 12.16 6.83
CA PHE A 366 -5.20 11.90 7.22
C PHE A 366 -6.06 13.16 7.07
N GLN A 367 -5.58 14.30 7.56
CA GLN A 367 -6.27 15.59 7.48
C GLN A 367 -6.46 16.04 6.02
N GLU A 368 -5.39 16.00 5.21
CA GLU A 368 -5.45 16.33 3.77
C GLU A 368 -6.43 15.43 3.00
N THR A 369 -6.50 14.16 3.40
CA THR A 369 -7.40 13.16 2.82
C THR A 369 -8.86 13.49 3.13
N ARG A 370 -9.17 13.85 4.38
CA ARG A 370 -10.49 14.33 4.80
C ARG A 370 -10.92 15.55 3.99
N ASP A 371 -10.05 16.54 3.85
CA ASP A 371 -10.36 17.79 3.14
C ASP A 371 -10.59 17.56 1.64
N SER A 372 -9.79 16.67 1.04
CA SER A 372 -9.97 16.24 -0.35
C SER A 372 -11.30 15.51 -0.54
N LEU A 373 -11.66 14.60 0.37
CA LEU A 373 -12.91 13.84 0.30
C LEU A 373 -14.14 14.75 0.40
N ALA A 374 -14.11 15.77 1.27
CA ALA A 374 -15.19 16.73 1.40
C ALA A 374 -15.50 17.46 0.07
N THR A 375 -14.49 17.67 -0.78
CA THR A 375 -14.68 18.21 -2.13
C THR A 375 -15.27 17.16 -3.08
N LEU A 376 -14.78 15.92 -3.02
CA LEU A 376 -15.19 14.84 -3.91
C LEU A 376 -16.61 14.31 -3.66
N MET A 377 -17.12 14.43 -2.43
CA MET A 377 -18.48 14.02 -2.03
C MET A 377 -19.58 14.99 -2.48
N ARG A 378 -19.24 16.22 -2.87
CA ARG A 378 -20.25 17.22 -3.27
C ARG A 378 -21.08 16.73 -4.47
N PRO A 379 -22.38 17.08 -4.54
CA PRO A 379 -23.24 16.76 -5.67
C PRO A 379 -22.90 17.59 -6.91
N GLY A 380 -22.30 18.76 -6.72
CA GLY A 380 -21.82 19.65 -7.76
C GLY A 380 -20.76 20.63 -7.23
N PRO A 381 -20.22 21.49 -8.11
CA PRO A 381 -19.22 22.48 -7.72
C PRO A 381 -19.80 23.49 -6.74
N ARG A 382 -18.97 24.01 -5.81
CA ARG A 382 -19.37 25.05 -4.86
C ARG A 382 -19.99 26.27 -5.55
N VAL A 383 -21.20 26.62 -5.12
CA VAL A 383 -21.87 27.87 -5.51
C VAL A 383 -21.18 29.05 -4.81
N GLY A 384 -20.68 30.02 -5.58
CA GLY A 384 -20.00 31.21 -5.04
C GLY A 384 -18.50 31.05 -4.72
N GLY A 385 -17.93 29.84 -4.88
CA GLY A 385 -16.49 29.58 -4.77
C GLY A 385 -15.69 30.06 -5.99
N ALA A 386 -15.97 31.27 -6.46
CA ALA A 386 -15.40 31.78 -7.70
C ALA A 386 -13.92 32.14 -7.49
N SER A 387 -13.03 31.44 -8.19
CA SER A 387 -11.68 31.94 -8.46
C SER A 387 -11.79 33.40 -8.95
N PRO A 388 -10.91 34.32 -8.49
CA PRO A 388 -10.90 35.71 -8.93
C PRO A 388 -10.79 35.84 -10.46
N ARG A 389 -10.18 34.84 -11.11
CA ARG A 389 -10.11 34.67 -12.55
C ARG A 389 -10.43 33.21 -12.91
N PRO A 390 -11.56 32.91 -13.57
CA PRO A 390 -11.82 31.58 -14.10
C PRO A 390 -10.74 31.19 -15.12
N LEU A 391 -10.06 30.08 -14.88
CA LEU A 391 -8.99 29.57 -15.74
C LEU A 391 -9.55 28.52 -16.70
N ARG A 392 -8.92 28.33 -17.85
CA ARG A 392 -9.24 27.31 -18.84
C ARG A 392 -8.13 26.28 -18.87
N LEU A 393 -8.35 25.14 -18.24
CA LEU A 393 -7.31 24.15 -17.98
C LEU A 393 -7.53 22.90 -18.81
N ALA A 394 -6.48 22.44 -19.49
CA ALA A 394 -6.49 21.21 -20.27
C ALA A 394 -6.00 20.02 -19.44
N LEU A 395 -6.63 18.87 -19.63
CA LEU A 395 -6.31 17.60 -18.99
C LEU A 395 -6.16 16.51 -20.06
N MET A 396 -5.10 15.72 -19.99
CA MET A 396 -4.89 14.61 -20.94
C MET A 396 -4.31 13.37 -20.29
N HIS A 397 -4.58 12.21 -20.89
CA HIS A 397 -3.82 10.99 -20.64
C HIS A 397 -2.75 10.80 -21.71
N ALA A 398 -1.55 10.36 -21.33
CA ALA A 398 -0.48 10.07 -22.28
C ALA A 398 0.39 8.87 -21.87
N GLY A 399 0.89 8.13 -22.86
CA GLY A 399 1.73 6.94 -22.65
C GLY A 399 0.96 5.62 -22.51
N GLY A 400 1.54 4.64 -21.82
CA GLY A 400 0.88 3.34 -21.60
C GLY A 400 -0.30 3.45 -20.65
N THR A 401 -1.34 2.66 -20.86
CA THR A 401 -2.48 2.60 -19.92
C THR A 401 -2.04 2.07 -18.56
N ALA A 402 -2.45 2.75 -17.50
CA ALA A 402 -2.21 2.31 -16.13
C ALA A 402 -3.52 2.42 -15.32
N PRO A 403 -3.80 1.47 -14.43
CA PRO A 403 -4.89 1.61 -13.47
C PRO A 403 -4.73 2.90 -12.66
N GLY A 404 -5.81 3.67 -12.51
CA GLY A 404 -5.82 4.91 -11.73
C GLY A 404 -5.73 6.20 -12.56
N MET A 405 -5.51 6.13 -13.87
CA MET A 405 -5.59 7.31 -14.76
C MET A 405 -6.97 8.00 -14.66
N ASN A 406 -8.05 7.22 -14.75
CA ASN A 406 -9.41 7.73 -14.62
C ASN A 406 -9.68 8.30 -13.23
N THR A 407 -9.16 7.66 -12.17
CA THR A 407 -9.28 8.15 -10.80
C THR A 407 -8.60 9.51 -10.67
N ALA A 408 -7.39 9.66 -11.18
CA ALA A 408 -6.66 10.92 -11.19
C ALA A 408 -7.41 12.01 -11.98
N ALA A 409 -7.90 11.68 -13.18
CA ALA A 409 -8.68 12.61 -13.99
C ALA A 409 -9.98 13.05 -13.30
N ARG A 410 -10.70 12.13 -12.64
CA ARG A 410 -11.90 12.44 -11.86
C ARG A 410 -11.62 13.46 -10.77
N VAL A 411 -10.57 13.23 -9.98
CA VAL A 411 -10.19 14.14 -8.89
C VAL A 411 -9.80 15.50 -9.45
N ALA A 412 -9.06 15.55 -10.57
CA ALA A 412 -8.63 16.80 -11.18
C ALA A 412 -9.84 17.61 -11.65
N VAL A 413 -10.74 16.98 -12.41
CA VAL A 413 -11.96 17.61 -12.93
C VAL A 413 -12.83 18.15 -11.79
N ARG A 414 -13.14 17.34 -10.77
CA ARG A 414 -14.00 17.77 -9.66
C ARG A 414 -13.37 18.91 -8.85
N THR A 415 -12.08 18.81 -8.50
CA THR A 415 -11.42 19.85 -7.72
C THR A 415 -11.29 21.17 -8.49
N LEU A 416 -10.99 21.11 -9.79
CA LEU A 416 -10.91 22.31 -10.63
C LEU A 416 -12.27 23.00 -10.82
N LEU A 417 -13.32 22.23 -11.06
CA LEU A 417 -14.68 22.75 -11.17
C LEU A 417 -15.18 23.34 -9.84
N ASP A 418 -14.88 22.68 -8.71
CA ASP A 418 -15.24 23.16 -7.36
C ASP A 418 -14.62 24.52 -7.03
N ARG A 419 -13.48 24.85 -7.66
CA ARG A 419 -12.79 26.15 -7.53
C ARG A 419 -13.17 27.17 -8.61
N GLY A 420 -14.16 26.85 -9.44
CA GLY A 420 -14.70 27.77 -10.45
C GLY A 420 -13.87 27.88 -11.73
N HIS A 421 -13.03 26.89 -12.05
CA HIS A 421 -12.29 26.85 -13.32
C HIS A 421 -13.04 26.02 -14.38
N GLN A 422 -12.71 26.26 -15.65
CA GLN A 422 -13.22 25.49 -16.79
C GLN A 422 -12.20 24.41 -17.15
N VAL A 423 -12.68 23.17 -17.33
CA VAL A 423 -11.83 22.01 -17.57
C VAL A 423 -12.13 21.42 -18.94
N PHE A 424 -11.08 21.08 -19.68
CA PHE A 424 -11.17 20.49 -21.01
C PHE A 424 -10.35 19.19 -21.07
N GLY A 425 -10.99 18.09 -21.46
CA GLY A 425 -10.35 16.82 -21.74
C GLY A 425 -9.78 16.80 -23.15
N VAL A 426 -8.52 16.44 -23.29
CA VAL A 426 -7.88 16.20 -24.58
C VAL A 426 -7.96 14.70 -24.87
N ARG A 427 -8.74 14.31 -25.88
CA ARG A 427 -8.90 12.89 -26.21
C ARG A 427 -7.67 12.36 -26.91
N PHE A 428 -7.16 11.19 -26.51
CA PHE A 428 -6.03 10.52 -27.18
C PHE A 428 -4.67 11.25 -27.03
N GLY A 429 -4.49 12.00 -25.94
CA GLY A 429 -3.24 12.67 -25.61
C GLY A 429 -2.85 13.73 -26.64
N MET A 430 -1.58 13.77 -27.02
CA MET A 430 -1.06 14.77 -27.97
C MET A 430 -1.69 14.69 -29.37
N GLU A 431 -2.12 13.51 -29.80
CA GLU A 431 -2.88 13.36 -31.05
C GLU A 431 -4.21 14.12 -30.99
N GLY A 432 -4.84 14.20 -29.81
CA GLY A 432 -6.02 15.01 -29.59
C GLY A 432 -5.80 16.49 -29.81
N PHE A 433 -4.65 17.03 -29.39
CA PHE A 433 -4.29 18.42 -29.68
C PHE A 433 -4.10 18.65 -31.18
N LEU A 434 -3.43 17.72 -31.87
CA LEU A 434 -3.21 17.79 -33.30
C LEU A 434 -4.53 17.77 -34.09
N GLU A 435 -5.46 16.90 -33.70
CA GLU A 435 -6.74 16.68 -34.37
C GLU A 435 -7.88 17.54 -33.80
N ARG A 436 -7.57 18.43 -32.84
CA ARG A 436 -8.54 19.30 -32.14
C ARG A 436 -9.69 18.53 -31.47
N LYS A 437 -9.41 17.34 -30.94
CA LYS A 437 -10.35 16.52 -30.17
C LYS A 437 -10.41 16.96 -28.70
N ILE A 438 -10.85 18.19 -28.49
CA ILE A 438 -11.01 18.81 -27.17
C ILE A 438 -12.47 18.68 -26.74
N VAL A 439 -12.72 18.15 -25.54
CA VAL A 439 -14.07 18.02 -24.97
C VAL A 439 -14.20 18.83 -23.68
N PRO A 440 -15.24 19.65 -23.50
CA PRO A 440 -15.51 20.27 -22.20
C PRO A 440 -15.85 19.19 -21.17
N MET A 441 -15.36 19.35 -19.95
CA MET A 441 -15.61 18.44 -18.84
C MET A 441 -16.49 19.12 -17.79
N ASP A 442 -17.51 18.40 -17.32
CA ASP A 442 -18.41 18.82 -16.24
C ASP A 442 -18.38 17.82 -15.07
N TRP A 443 -19.19 18.06 -14.04
CA TRP A 443 -19.21 17.21 -12.84
C TRP A 443 -19.63 15.77 -13.13
N ALA A 444 -20.55 15.58 -14.10
CA ALA A 444 -21.11 14.30 -14.48
C ALA A 444 -20.20 13.53 -15.45
N SER A 445 -19.35 14.24 -16.21
CA SER A 445 -18.43 13.67 -17.21
C SER A 445 -17.46 12.62 -16.65
N VAL A 446 -17.18 12.70 -15.34
CA VAL A 446 -16.28 11.78 -14.60
C VAL A 446 -17.02 10.90 -13.59
N SER A 447 -18.34 10.75 -13.74
CA SER A 447 -19.13 9.86 -12.90
C SER A 447 -18.72 8.39 -13.11
N GLY A 448 -18.54 7.64 -12.01
CA GLY A 448 -18.10 6.25 -12.06
C GLY A 448 -16.62 6.04 -12.43
N TRP A 449 -15.81 7.10 -12.56
CA TRP A 449 -14.39 6.98 -12.90
C TRP A 449 -13.50 6.66 -11.69
N ALA A 450 -14.04 6.67 -10.48
CA ALA A 450 -13.27 6.42 -9.25
C ALA A 450 -12.64 5.02 -9.23
N SER A 451 -13.44 4.00 -9.57
CA SER A 451 -13.06 2.59 -9.55
C SER A 451 -12.67 2.02 -10.92
N ARG A 452 -12.81 2.79 -12.00
CA ARG A 452 -12.67 2.28 -13.36
C ARG A 452 -11.21 2.21 -13.82
N GLY A 453 -10.74 1.02 -14.18
CA GLY A 453 -9.46 0.82 -14.87
C GLY A 453 -9.37 1.45 -16.27
N GLY A 454 -8.19 1.36 -16.88
CA GLY A 454 -7.95 1.88 -18.24
C GLY A 454 -7.90 3.41 -18.34
N SER A 455 -8.32 3.96 -19.49
CA SER A 455 -8.17 5.37 -19.83
C SER A 455 -9.34 5.88 -20.67
N GLU A 456 -10.29 6.55 -20.05
CA GLU A 456 -11.51 7.10 -20.68
C GLU A 456 -11.19 8.26 -21.63
N LEU A 457 -10.23 9.13 -21.30
CA LEU A 457 -9.75 10.15 -22.25
C LEU A 457 -9.00 9.54 -23.45
N GLY A 458 -8.62 8.27 -23.38
CA GLY A 458 -7.82 7.59 -24.40
C GLY A 458 -6.35 8.03 -24.38
N THR A 459 -5.46 7.15 -24.85
CA THR A 459 -4.02 7.42 -24.97
C THR A 459 -3.50 6.85 -26.29
N THR A 460 -2.44 7.43 -26.83
CA THR A 460 -1.80 7.03 -28.08
C THR A 460 -0.29 6.89 -27.89
N ARG A 461 0.37 6.23 -28.84
CA ARG A 461 1.83 6.02 -28.86
C ARG A 461 2.49 6.70 -30.06
N ARG A 462 1.80 7.64 -30.69
CA ARG A 462 2.28 8.30 -31.91
C ARG A 462 3.44 9.24 -31.57
N ILE A 463 4.58 9.04 -32.22
CA ILE A 463 5.73 9.92 -32.07
C ILE A 463 5.48 11.22 -32.83
N LEU A 464 5.48 12.35 -32.12
CA LEU A 464 5.28 13.67 -32.70
C LEU A 464 6.46 14.08 -33.59
N GLN A 465 6.17 14.72 -34.71
CA GLN A 465 7.14 15.38 -35.57
C GLN A 465 7.18 16.89 -35.26
N ARG A 466 8.25 17.61 -35.62
CA ARG A 466 8.34 19.06 -35.33
C ARG A 466 7.20 19.86 -35.97
N LYS A 467 6.73 19.46 -37.17
CA LYS A 467 5.57 20.05 -37.84
C LYS A 467 4.26 19.90 -37.05
N ASP A 468 4.16 18.87 -36.22
CA ASP A 468 2.97 18.59 -35.42
C ASP A 468 2.85 19.59 -34.26
N LEU A 469 3.98 20.07 -33.73
CA LEU A 469 4.02 21.05 -32.63
C LEU A 469 3.35 22.37 -33.00
N HIS A 470 3.45 22.82 -34.25
CA HIS A 470 2.76 24.02 -34.72
C HIS A 470 1.23 23.87 -34.66
N ALA A 471 0.70 22.70 -35.03
CA ALA A 471 -0.73 22.44 -34.94
C ALA A 471 -1.20 22.38 -33.48
N ILE A 472 -0.41 21.75 -32.60
CA ILE A 472 -0.68 21.69 -31.16
C ILE A 472 -0.70 23.11 -30.55
N ALA A 473 0.32 23.92 -30.84
CA ALA A 473 0.41 25.31 -30.38
C ALA A 473 -0.83 26.12 -30.81
N ARG A 474 -1.24 26.00 -32.07
CA ARG A 474 -2.45 26.66 -32.57
C ARG A 474 -3.71 26.20 -31.85
N THR A 475 -3.85 24.90 -31.57
CA THR A 475 -5.00 24.39 -30.80
C THR A 475 -5.03 24.98 -29.39
N ILE A 476 -3.88 25.13 -28.74
CA ILE A 476 -3.75 25.73 -27.40
C ILE A 476 -4.18 27.21 -27.44
N GLU A 477 -3.73 27.97 -28.43
CA GLU A 477 -4.11 29.38 -28.64
C GLU A 477 -5.61 29.53 -28.92
N ASP A 478 -6.15 28.72 -29.84
CA ASP A 478 -7.57 28.74 -30.23
C ASP A 478 -8.49 28.51 -29.02
N HIS A 479 -8.09 27.62 -28.10
CA HIS A 479 -8.84 27.32 -26.89
C HIS A 479 -8.49 28.22 -25.70
N ARG A 480 -7.42 29.02 -25.80
CA ARG A 480 -6.91 29.92 -24.75
C ARG A 480 -6.67 29.19 -23.44
N PHE A 481 -5.90 28.10 -23.46
CA PHE A 481 -5.60 27.38 -22.23
C PHE A 481 -4.63 28.17 -21.35
N ASP A 482 -4.93 28.19 -20.04
CA ASP A 482 -4.11 28.79 -19.00
C ASP A 482 -3.17 27.78 -18.33
N GLY A 483 -3.28 26.48 -18.63
CA GLY A 483 -2.52 25.42 -17.97
C GLY A 483 -2.82 24.03 -18.54
N LEU A 484 -1.86 23.11 -18.46
CA LEU A 484 -1.98 21.72 -18.89
C LEU A 484 -1.57 20.77 -17.76
N LEU A 485 -2.45 19.81 -17.47
CA LEU A 485 -2.17 18.65 -16.64
C LEU A 485 -2.12 17.39 -17.52
N MET A 486 -0.96 16.73 -17.55
CA MET A 486 -0.76 15.44 -18.19
C MET A 486 -0.71 14.34 -17.13
N ILE A 487 -1.56 13.32 -17.27
CA ILE A 487 -1.57 12.13 -16.41
C ILE A 487 -1.04 10.97 -17.23
N GLY A 488 0.11 10.42 -16.88
CA GLY A 488 0.73 9.48 -17.81
C GLY A 488 2.09 8.92 -17.44
N GLY A 489 2.56 8.10 -18.38
CA GLY A 489 3.85 7.42 -18.31
C GLY A 489 4.96 8.19 -19.00
N TYR A 490 6.10 7.52 -19.21
CA TYR A 490 7.35 8.14 -19.66
C TYR A 490 7.20 8.87 -21.00
N ALA A 491 6.48 8.28 -21.96
CA ALA A 491 6.23 8.93 -23.25
C ALA A 491 5.47 10.26 -23.10
N GLY A 492 4.54 10.36 -22.15
CA GLY A 492 3.85 11.62 -21.85
C GLY A 492 4.78 12.65 -21.23
N TYR A 493 5.72 12.23 -20.37
CA TYR A 493 6.75 13.11 -19.81
C TYR A 493 7.64 13.66 -20.92
N GLU A 494 8.08 12.82 -21.86
CA GLU A 494 8.88 13.26 -23.01
C GLU A 494 8.13 14.23 -23.92
N GLU A 495 6.84 13.96 -24.18
CA GLU A 495 5.99 14.83 -24.99
C GLU A 495 5.84 16.23 -24.38
N VAL A 496 5.60 16.31 -23.06
CA VAL A 496 5.47 17.59 -22.35
C VAL A 496 6.83 18.27 -22.16
N HIS A 497 7.90 17.52 -21.89
CA HIS A 497 9.27 18.05 -21.86
C HIS A 497 9.65 18.69 -23.19
N ARG A 498 9.26 18.07 -24.31
CA ARG A 498 9.48 18.63 -25.64
C ARG A 498 8.70 19.93 -25.87
N MET A 499 7.46 20.05 -25.36
CA MET A 499 6.74 21.33 -25.39
C MET A 499 7.51 22.40 -24.60
N PHE A 500 8.05 22.04 -23.45
CA PHE A 500 8.87 22.93 -22.62
C PHE A 500 10.14 23.40 -23.36
N GLU A 501 10.89 22.50 -23.97
CA GLU A 501 12.10 22.83 -24.76
C GLU A 501 11.78 23.73 -25.96
N GLU A 502 10.59 23.61 -26.54
CA GLU A 502 10.18 24.32 -27.74
C GLU A 502 9.45 25.65 -27.44
N ARG A 503 9.35 26.07 -26.17
CA ARG A 503 8.85 27.40 -25.77
C ARG A 503 9.47 28.60 -26.51
N PRO A 504 10.78 28.62 -26.81
CA PRO A 504 11.37 29.71 -27.59
C PRO A 504 10.80 29.82 -29.01
N ASN A 505 10.32 28.70 -29.58
CA ASN A 505 9.78 28.64 -30.93
C ASN A 505 8.25 28.78 -30.97
N PHE A 506 7.57 28.39 -29.89
CA PHE A 506 6.11 28.41 -29.79
C PHE A 506 5.67 29.09 -28.48
N PRO A 507 5.38 30.41 -28.51
CA PRO A 507 4.92 31.15 -27.33
C PRO A 507 3.65 30.57 -26.69
N ALA A 508 2.82 29.87 -27.47
CA ALA A 508 1.67 29.11 -27.00
C ALA A 508 1.99 28.08 -25.91
N PHE A 509 3.24 27.62 -25.77
CA PHE A 509 3.66 26.69 -24.72
C PHE A 509 4.09 27.38 -23.41
N ASN A 510 4.02 28.72 -23.34
CA ASN A 510 4.30 29.51 -22.14
C ASN A 510 3.12 29.54 -21.15
N LEU A 511 2.59 28.36 -20.85
CA LEU A 511 1.65 28.10 -19.76
C LEU A 511 2.28 27.11 -18.78
N PRO A 512 1.77 27.00 -17.54
CA PRO A 512 2.10 25.91 -16.64
C PRO A 512 1.88 24.54 -17.28
N LEU A 513 2.91 23.69 -17.24
CA LEU A 513 2.89 22.32 -17.78
C LEU A 513 3.23 21.33 -16.67
N LEU A 514 2.22 20.64 -16.12
CA LEU A 514 2.42 19.71 -15.01
C LEU A 514 2.15 18.27 -15.42
N CYS A 515 3.03 17.37 -14.98
CA CYS A 515 2.93 15.93 -15.22
C CYS A 515 2.69 15.17 -13.91
N LEU A 516 1.72 14.26 -13.93
CA LEU A 516 1.41 13.34 -12.84
C LEU A 516 1.85 11.92 -13.22
N PRO A 517 2.64 11.25 -12.36
CA PRO A 517 3.25 9.96 -12.67
C PRO A 517 2.21 8.84 -12.60
N CYS A 518 1.83 8.31 -13.75
CA CYS A 518 0.89 7.19 -13.87
C CYS A 518 1.44 6.15 -14.85
N SER A 519 2.00 5.07 -14.30
CA SER A 519 2.64 3.98 -15.04
C SER A 519 2.67 2.74 -14.17
N ILE A 520 2.49 1.57 -14.77
CA ILE A 520 2.70 0.30 -14.05
C ILE A 520 4.19 0.00 -13.84
N ASP A 521 5.06 0.52 -14.72
CA ASP A 521 6.47 0.17 -14.75
C ASP A 521 7.26 0.82 -13.59
N ASN A 522 6.67 1.82 -12.92
CA ASN A 522 7.33 2.66 -11.91
C ASN A 522 8.67 3.24 -12.38
N ASN A 523 8.70 3.68 -13.65
CA ASN A 523 9.89 4.12 -14.37
C ASN A 523 9.95 5.64 -14.57
N LEU A 524 9.25 6.41 -13.73
CA LEU A 524 9.12 7.86 -13.87
C LEU A 524 10.02 8.59 -12.86
N PRO A 525 10.77 9.63 -13.28
CA PRO A 525 11.60 10.39 -12.36
C PRO A 525 10.73 11.18 -11.37
N GLY A 526 11.31 11.55 -10.23
CA GLY A 526 10.65 12.39 -9.23
C GLY A 526 9.61 11.71 -8.35
N SER A 527 9.27 10.44 -8.60
CA SER A 527 8.40 9.65 -7.75
C SER A 527 9.00 8.27 -7.44
N GLU A 528 8.97 7.88 -6.17
CA GLU A 528 9.31 6.53 -5.73
C GLU A 528 8.27 5.49 -6.13
N ILE A 529 7.03 5.94 -6.30
CA ILE A 529 5.88 5.12 -6.71
C ILE A 529 4.99 5.92 -7.67
N SER A 530 4.71 5.36 -8.84
CA SER A 530 3.73 5.89 -9.78
C SER A 530 2.36 5.25 -9.57
N VAL A 531 1.31 6.00 -9.90
CA VAL A 531 -0.06 5.49 -9.91
C VAL A 531 -0.17 4.35 -10.93
N GLY A 532 -0.66 3.21 -10.49
CA GLY A 532 -0.86 1.98 -11.28
C GLY A 532 0.16 0.88 -10.95
N ALA A 533 1.28 1.24 -10.31
CA ALA A 533 2.33 0.27 -9.97
C ALA A 533 1.87 -0.74 -8.91
N ASP A 534 1.10 -0.31 -7.90
CA ASP A 534 0.57 -1.21 -6.87
C ASP A 534 -0.50 -2.15 -7.43
N SER A 535 -1.37 -1.65 -8.31
CA SER A 535 -2.37 -2.45 -9.02
C SER A 535 -1.71 -3.56 -9.85
N ALA A 536 -0.63 -3.23 -10.56
CA ALA A 536 0.16 -4.19 -11.32
C ALA A 536 0.84 -5.22 -10.41
N LEU A 537 1.42 -4.80 -9.29
CA LEU A 537 2.01 -5.72 -8.31
C LEU A 537 0.98 -6.69 -7.74
N ASN A 538 -0.21 -6.22 -7.40
CA ASN A 538 -1.29 -7.09 -6.94
C ASN A 538 -1.73 -8.09 -8.02
N ALA A 539 -1.80 -7.67 -9.29
CA ALA A 539 -2.07 -8.58 -10.41
C ALA A 539 -0.98 -9.67 -10.56
N ILE A 540 0.30 -9.29 -10.41
CA ILE A 540 1.44 -10.22 -10.42
C ILE A 540 1.30 -11.22 -9.27
N VAL A 541 1.10 -10.74 -8.05
CA VAL A 541 0.97 -11.56 -6.84
C VAL A 541 -0.18 -12.56 -6.97
N GLN A 542 -1.35 -12.12 -7.44
CA GLN A 542 -2.51 -13.00 -7.64
C GLN A 542 -2.27 -14.05 -8.72
N ALA A 543 -1.63 -13.69 -9.84
CA ALA A 543 -1.30 -14.64 -10.90
C ALA A 543 -0.28 -15.67 -10.42
N VAL A 544 0.78 -15.22 -9.74
CA VAL A 544 1.81 -16.09 -9.19
C VAL A 544 1.23 -17.01 -8.11
N ASP A 545 0.37 -16.53 -7.22
CA ASP A 545 -0.27 -17.40 -6.22
C ASP A 545 -1.11 -18.52 -6.87
N LYS A 546 -1.79 -18.23 -8.00
CA LYS A 546 -2.51 -19.25 -8.79
C LYS A 546 -1.53 -20.26 -9.42
N ILE A 547 -0.41 -19.79 -9.96
CA ILE A 547 0.65 -20.64 -10.52
C ILE A 547 1.24 -21.54 -9.43
N LYS A 548 1.55 -21.00 -8.24
CA LYS A 548 2.09 -21.75 -7.09
C LYS A 548 1.15 -22.87 -6.67
N ARG A 549 -0.17 -22.63 -6.68
CA ARG A 549 -1.19 -23.67 -6.36
C ARG A 549 -1.30 -24.75 -7.43
N SER A 550 -0.99 -24.44 -8.70
CA SER A 550 -0.99 -25.41 -9.79
C SER A 550 0.20 -26.38 -9.76
N ALA A 551 1.22 -26.13 -8.93
CA ALA A 551 2.38 -27.00 -8.81
C ALA A 551 2.03 -28.24 -7.98
N ALA A 552 1.59 -29.31 -8.64
CA ALA A 552 1.32 -30.61 -8.01
C ALA A 552 2.61 -31.45 -7.81
N ASP A 553 3.60 -31.27 -8.69
CA ASP A 553 4.87 -32.02 -8.73
C ASP A 553 6.08 -31.09 -8.59
N GLU A 554 7.29 -31.67 -8.49
CA GLU A 554 8.58 -30.96 -8.51
C GLU A 554 8.73 -30.10 -9.79
N ARG A 555 8.48 -28.80 -9.65
CA ARG A 555 8.36 -27.88 -10.78
C ARG A 555 8.97 -26.51 -10.53
N CYS A 556 9.68 -26.00 -11.54
CA CYS A 556 10.13 -24.63 -11.64
C CYS A 556 9.21 -23.83 -12.57
N PHE A 557 8.82 -22.63 -12.15
CA PHE A 557 8.14 -21.66 -13.01
C PHE A 557 9.05 -20.45 -13.28
N VAL A 558 9.25 -20.15 -14.56
CA VAL A 558 9.88 -18.90 -15.02
C VAL A 558 8.76 -17.94 -15.42
N VAL A 559 8.50 -16.95 -14.58
CA VAL A 559 7.41 -16.00 -14.74
C VAL A 559 7.95 -14.69 -15.31
N GLU A 560 7.48 -14.31 -16.49
CA GLU A 560 7.80 -13.02 -17.10
C GLU A 560 6.83 -11.93 -16.63
N VAL A 561 7.41 -10.83 -16.16
CA VAL A 561 6.73 -9.66 -15.61
C VAL A 561 7.11 -8.41 -16.42
N MET A 562 6.16 -7.49 -16.55
CA MET A 562 6.34 -6.22 -17.27
C MET A 562 7.29 -5.29 -16.50
N GLY A 563 7.44 -4.06 -16.98
CA GLY A 563 8.37 -3.07 -16.42
C GLY A 563 9.34 -2.53 -17.46
N ARG A 564 9.34 -3.05 -18.70
CA ARG A 564 10.34 -2.72 -19.73
C ARG A 564 11.74 -2.88 -19.15
N TYR A 565 12.58 -1.86 -19.26
CA TYR A 565 13.93 -1.86 -18.70
C TYR A 565 13.98 -1.48 -17.20
N CYS A 566 12.85 -1.26 -16.54
CA CYS A 566 12.75 -1.02 -15.10
C CYS A 566 12.35 -2.32 -14.38
N GLY A 567 13.26 -2.84 -13.54
CA GLY A 567 13.07 -4.09 -12.81
C GLY A 567 12.14 -4.01 -11.59
N TYR A 568 11.51 -2.86 -11.31
CA TYR A 568 10.70 -2.63 -10.10
C TYR A 568 9.65 -3.70 -9.86
N LEU A 569 8.81 -3.97 -10.86
CA LEU A 569 7.74 -4.97 -10.77
C LEU A 569 8.27 -6.37 -10.51
N ALA A 570 9.42 -6.72 -11.11
CA ALA A 570 10.05 -8.02 -10.92
C ALA A 570 10.64 -8.18 -9.52
N LEU A 571 11.36 -7.17 -9.01
CA LEU A 571 11.96 -7.26 -7.68
C LEU A 571 10.90 -7.23 -6.58
N MET A 572 9.97 -6.28 -6.64
CA MET A 572 8.90 -6.16 -5.65
C MET A 572 7.93 -7.33 -5.73
N GLY A 573 7.62 -7.82 -6.95
CA GLY A 573 6.87 -9.05 -7.15
C GLY A 573 7.60 -10.26 -6.57
N GLY A 574 8.93 -10.33 -6.70
CA GLY A 574 9.76 -11.39 -6.11
C GLY A 574 9.70 -11.39 -4.59
N LEU A 575 9.83 -10.21 -3.97
CA LEU A 575 9.66 -10.02 -2.53
C LEU A 575 8.26 -10.45 -2.06
N ALA A 576 7.21 -10.02 -2.77
CA ALA A 576 5.82 -10.29 -2.45
C ALA A 576 5.35 -11.73 -2.76
N THR A 577 6.13 -12.52 -3.48
CA THR A 577 5.78 -13.91 -3.83
C THR A 577 6.71 -14.93 -3.19
N GLY A 578 7.84 -14.47 -2.66
CA GLY A 578 8.91 -15.30 -2.11
C GLY A 578 9.68 -16.03 -3.21
N ALA A 579 9.89 -15.38 -4.37
CA ALA A 579 10.62 -15.94 -5.49
C ALA A 579 12.07 -16.26 -5.11
N GLU A 580 12.56 -17.40 -5.58
CA GLU A 580 13.92 -17.87 -5.31
C GLU A 580 14.96 -17.11 -6.12
N GLN A 581 14.58 -16.61 -7.29
CA GLN A 581 15.45 -15.81 -8.13
C GLN A 581 14.64 -14.72 -8.84
N VAL A 582 15.22 -13.53 -8.91
CA VAL A 582 14.71 -12.43 -9.74
C VAL A 582 15.78 -12.02 -10.75
N PHE A 583 15.41 -11.91 -12.02
CA PHE A 583 16.27 -11.38 -13.07
C PHE A 583 15.81 -9.98 -13.48
N LEU A 584 16.73 -9.03 -13.38
CA LEU A 584 16.51 -7.60 -13.61
C LEU A 584 17.34 -7.12 -14.81
N HIS A 585 16.87 -6.07 -15.48
CA HIS A 585 17.65 -5.41 -16.52
C HIS A 585 18.85 -4.66 -15.92
N GLU A 586 18.66 -4.04 -14.75
CA GLU A 586 19.65 -3.28 -13.99
C GLU A 586 20.95 -4.04 -13.72
N GLU A 587 20.87 -5.35 -13.52
CA GLU A 587 22.00 -6.20 -13.12
C GLU A 587 22.55 -7.06 -14.26
N GLY A 588 21.82 -7.14 -15.38
CA GLY A 588 22.04 -8.09 -16.45
C GLY A 588 21.97 -9.56 -16.02
N ILE A 589 22.01 -10.44 -17.01
CA ILE A 589 22.02 -11.90 -16.83
C ILE A 589 23.32 -12.43 -17.43
N THR A 590 24.02 -13.28 -16.68
CA THR A 590 25.25 -13.95 -17.12
C THR A 590 25.08 -15.47 -17.04
N LEU A 591 25.88 -16.19 -17.83
CA LEU A 591 25.88 -17.67 -17.79
C LEU A 591 26.24 -18.20 -16.39
N ASP A 592 27.18 -17.57 -15.70
CA ASP A 592 27.55 -17.96 -14.33
C ASP A 592 26.38 -17.79 -13.34
N LYS A 593 25.60 -16.70 -13.44
CA LYS A 593 24.39 -16.51 -12.64
C LYS A 593 23.37 -17.62 -12.93
N LEU A 594 23.11 -17.91 -14.20
CA LEU A 594 22.18 -18.98 -14.60
C LEU A 594 22.62 -20.34 -14.07
N ARG A 595 23.90 -20.68 -14.21
CA ARG A 595 24.49 -21.90 -13.69
C ARG A 595 24.33 -22.00 -12.17
N GLY A 596 24.61 -20.92 -11.44
CA GLY A 596 24.43 -20.86 -9.98
C GLY A 596 22.97 -21.10 -9.55
N VAL A 597 22.00 -20.56 -10.29
CA VAL A 597 20.57 -20.81 -10.04
C VAL A 597 20.21 -22.27 -10.25
N ILE A 598 20.70 -22.91 -11.32
CA ILE A 598 20.45 -24.32 -11.62
C ILE A 598 20.99 -25.23 -10.51
N TYR A 599 22.20 -24.96 -10.01
CA TYR A 599 22.78 -25.73 -8.91
C TYR A 599 21.96 -25.61 -7.62
N ARG A 600 21.63 -24.38 -7.20
CA ARG A 600 20.80 -24.15 -6.00
C ARG A 600 19.41 -24.77 -6.14
N MET A 601 18.81 -24.64 -7.32
CA MET A 601 17.50 -25.22 -7.61
C MET A 601 17.54 -26.75 -7.54
N SER A 602 18.52 -27.39 -8.18
CA SER A 602 18.72 -28.84 -8.14
C SER A 602 18.94 -29.35 -6.72
N ALA A 603 19.76 -28.66 -5.93
CA ALA A 603 19.98 -29.00 -4.52
C ALA A 603 18.68 -28.88 -3.71
N SER A 604 17.91 -27.82 -3.93
CA SER A 604 16.64 -27.60 -3.23
C SER A 604 15.60 -28.69 -3.52
N PHE A 605 15.48 -29.12 -4.78
CA PHE A 605 14.59 -30.24 -5.15
C PHE A 605 15.06 -31.55 -4.52
N ALA A 606 16.36 -31.81 -4.47
CA ALA A 606 16.92 -33.00 -3.83
C ALA A 606 16.61 -33.09 -2.32
N THR A 607 16.42 -31.95 -1.64
CA THR A 607 16.02 -31.90 -0.23
C THR A 607 14.50 -31.90 -0.03
N GLY A 608 13.70 -32.20 -1.06
CA GLY A 608 12.25 -32.37 -0.98
C GLY A 608 11.42 -31.11 -1.23
N LYS A 609 12.02 -30.03 -1.75
CA LYS A 609 11.27 -28.85 -2.19
C LYS A 609 10.43 -29.20 -3.40
N ARG A 610 9.16 -28.77 -3.44
CA ARG A 610 8.24 -29.10 -4.55
C ARG A 610 8.13 -28.02 -5.63
N LEU A 611 8.48 -26.79 -5.31
CA LEU A 611 8.26 -25.65 -6.18
C LEU A 611 9.45 -24.71 -6.16
N ASN A 612 9.87 -24.26 -7.33
CA ASN A 612 10.81 -23.15 -7.50
C ASN A 612 10.16 -22.08 -8.38
N LEU A 613 10.35 -20.82 -8.02
CA LEU A 613 9.77 -19.66 -8.68
C LEU A 613 10.87 -18.68 -9.06
N VAL A 614 10.95 -18.39 -10.35
CA VAL A 614 11.86 -17.41 -10.93
C VAL A 614 11.03 -16.31 -11.56
N LEU A 615 11.27 -15.06 -11.16
CA LEU A 615 10.68 -13.90 -11.82
C LEU A 615 11.71 -13.26 -12.74
N ARG A 616 11.31 -12.96 -13.98
CA ARG A 616 12.13 -12.28 -14.97
C ARG A 616 11.42 -11.03 -15.45
N ASN A 617 12.08 -9.88 -15.35
CA ASN A 617 11.66 -8.67 -16.04
C ASN A 617 11.72 -8.86 -17.57
N GLU A 618 10.69 -8.40 -18.29
CA GLU A 618 10.51 -8.65 -19.73
C GLU A 618 11.72 -8.25 -20.60
N ARG A 619 12.41 -7.15 -20.25
CA ARG A 619 13.62 -6.67 -20.93
C ARG A 619 14.90 -6.91 -20.14
N ALA A 620 14.92 -7.89 -19.22
CA ALA A 620 16.10 -8.18 -18.42
C ALA A 620 17.34 -8.49 -19.27
N ASN A 621 17.14 -9.16 -20.40
CA ASN A 621 18.18 -9.42 -21.39
C ASN A 621 17.55 -9.78 -22.75
N GLU A 622 18.20 -9.38 -23.85
CA GLU A 622 17.72 -9.65 -25.22
C GLU A 622 17.95 -11.09 -25.68
N VAL A 623 19.01 -11.75 -25.19
CA VAL A 623 19.39 -13.13 -25.56
C VAL A 623 18.82 -14.13 -24.57
N TYR A 624 19.00 -13.87 -23.27
CA TYR A 624 18.48 -14.72 -22.19
C TYR A 624 16.98 -14.45 -21.97
N THR A 625 16.18 -14.83 -22.95
CA THR A 625 14.72 -14.72 -22.95
C THR A 625 14.08 -15.70 -21.96
N THR A 626 12.80 -15.49 -21.64
CA THR A 626 12.03 -16.44 -20.81
C THR A 626 12.03 -17.85 -21.41
N GLY A 627 11.90 -17.97 -22.73
CA GLY A 627 11.98 -19.24 -23.45
C GLY A 627 13.34 -19.91 -23.29
N PHE A 628 14.44 -19.18 -23.56
CA PHE A 628 15.80 -19.69 -23.41
C PHE A 628 16.08 -20.19 -22.00
N ILE A 629 15.76 -19.40 -20.96
CA ILE A 629 15.99 -19.79 -19.56
C ILE A 629 15.17 -21.04 -19.21
N THR A 630 13.94 -21.12 -19.70
CA THR A 630 13.07 -22.29 -19.48
C THR A 630 13.67 -23.56 -20.08
N GLU A 631 14.16 -23.49 -21.32
CA GLU A 631 14.80 -24.63 -22.01
C GLU A 631 16.12 -25.01 -21.34
N LEU A 632 16.97 -24.04 -21.01
CA LEU A 632 18.23 -24.27 -20.30
C LEU A 632 18.00 -24.97 -18.96
N PHE A 633 17.07 -24.47 -18.15
CA PHE A 633 16.78 -25.05 -16.84
C PHE A 633 16.18 -26.46 -16.95
N ALA A 634 15.41 -26.74 -18.01
CA ALA A 634 14.84 -28.06 -18.26
C ALA A 634 15.92 -29.07 -18.66
N GLU A 635 16.84 -28.68 -19.54
CA GLU A 635 17.94 -29.54 -20.02
C GLU A 635 18.92 -29.86 -18.89
N GLU A 636 19.42 -28.83 -18.20
CA GLU A 636 20.37 -28.97 -17.09
C GLU A 636 19.73 -29.52 -15.81
N GLY A 637 18.40 -29.50 -15.72
CA GLY A 637 17.65 -30.19 -14.68
C GLY A 637 17.74 -31.72 -14.79
N HIS A 638 18.15 -32.26 -15.94
CA HIS A 638 18.32 -33.69 -16.21
C HIS A 638 17.14 -34.55 -15.76
N GLY A 639 15.91 -34.06 -15.96
CA GLY A 639 14.67 -34.75 -15.60
C GLY A 639 14.36 -34.80 -14.10
N ARG A 640 15.16 -34.16 -13.23
CA ARG A 640 14.90 -34.10 -11.77
C ARG A 640 13.67 -33.26 -11.43
N PHE A 641 13.37 -32.24 -12.23
CA PHE A 641 12.20 -31.39 -12.07
C PHE A 641 11.73 -30.90 -13.45
N SER A 642 10.46 -30.50 -13.52
CA SER A 642 9.89 -29.91 -14.73
C SER A 642 10.04 -28.38 -14.72
N VAL A 643 10.20 -27.75 -15.88
CA VAL A 643 10.23 -26.28 -16.00
C VAL A 643 9.09 -25.80 -16.89
N ARG A 644 8.42 -24.72 -16.49
CA ARG A 644 7.33 -24.09 -17.23
C ARG A 644 7.51 -22.58 -17.27
N GLN A 645 7.18 -21.98 -18.41
CA GLN A 645 7.11 -20.52 -18.53
C GLN A 645 5.68 -20.02 -18.27
N ALA A 646 5.57 -18.81 -17.74
CA ALA A 646 4.31 -18.07 -17.66
C ALA A 646 4.58 -16.59 -17.98
N ILE A 647 3.98 -16.08 -19.07
CA ILE A 647 4.10 -14.68 -19.46
C ILE A 647 2.82 -13.97 -19.04
N LEU A 648 2.90 -13.14 -18.00
CA LEU A 648 1.70 -12.49 -17.46
C LEU A 648 1.11 -11.45 -18.41
N GLY A 649 1.98 -10.75 -19.15
CA GLY A 649 1.59 -9.74 -20.14
C GLY A 649 0.62 -8.70 -19.58
N HIS A 650 -0.37 -8.32 -20.38
CA HIS A 650 -1.28 -7.21 -20.10
C HIS A 650 -2.27 -7.46 -18.95
N LEU A 651 -2.31 -8.66 -18.34
CA LEU A 651 -3.03 -8.88 -17.07
C LEU A 651 -2.55 -7.92 -15.96
N GLN A 652 -1.30 -7.44 -16.08
CA GLN A 652 -0.70 -6.47 -15.16
C GLN A 652 -1.25 -5.04 -15.33
N GLN A 653 -1.97 -4.74 -16.42
CA GLN A 653 -2.57 -3.43 -16.71
C GLN A 653 -4.11 -3.45 -16.70
N GLY A 654 -4.71 -4.58 -17.07
CA GLY A 654 -6.16 -4.72 -17.32
C GLY A 654 -7.01 -4.89 -16.06
N CYS A 655 -6.61 -4.33 -14.92
CA CYS A 655 -7.35 -4.39 -13.67
C CYS A 655 -7.94 -3.04 -13.28
N ASP A 656 -8.96 -3.10 -12.43
CA ASP A 656 -9.40 -1.92 -11.69
C ASP A 656 -8.31 -1.50 -10.70
N PRO A 657 -8.10 -0.19 -10.49
CA PRO A 657 -7.06 0.30 -9.61
C PRO A 657 -7.26 -0.19 -8.18
N SER A 658 -6.16 -0.54 -7.52
CA SER A 658 -6.13 -0.89 -6.11
C SER A 658 -6.54 0.31 -5.23
N PRO A 659 -7.02 0.08 -4.00
CA PRO A 659 -7.25 1.17 -3.04
C PRO A 659 -6.02 2.06 -2.85
N PHE A 660 -4.82 1.48 -2.86
CA PHE A 660 -3.57 2.22 -2.76
C PHE A 660 -3.43 3.22 -3.92
N ASP A 661 -3.57 2.75 -5.16
CA ASP A 661 -3.45 3.60 -6.34
C ASP A 661 -4.55 4.66 -6.43
N ARG A 662 -5.79 4.33 -6.04
CA ARG A 662 -6.89 5.32 -5.99
C ARG A 662 -6.61 6.43 -4.98
N ASN A 663 -6.07 6.09 -3.80
CA ASN A 663 -5.70 7.06 -2.77
C ASN A 663 -4.46 7.87 -3.16
N LEU A 664 -3.44 7.23 -3.72
CA LEU A 664 -2.22 7.90 -4.22
C LEU A 664 -2.57 8.90 -5.32
N ALA A 665 -3.39 8.48 -6.30
CA ALA A 665 -3.87 9.35 -7.37
C ALA A 665 -4.54 10.60 -6.80
N THR A 666 -5.46 10.42 -5.85
CA THR A 666 -6.17 11.54 -5.21
C THR A 666 -5.18 12.50 -4.53
N ARG A 667 -4.24 11.97 -3.74
CA ARG A 667 -3.24 12.78 -3.03
C ARG A 667 -2.37 13.58 -4.00
N LEU A 668 -1.85 12.96 -5.05
CA LEU A 668 -0.98 13.61 -6.03
C LEU A 668 -1.73 14.68 -6.83
N VAL A 669 -2.96 14.38 -7.24
CA VAL A 669 -3.77 15.33 -8.02
C VAL A 669 -4.10 16.57 -7.21
N THR A 670 -4.48 16.46 -5.92
CA THR A 670 -4.80 17.65 -5.11
C THR A 670 -3.63 18.63 -5.09
N HIS A 671 -2.42 18.14 -4.82
CA HIS A 671 -1.20 18.96 -4.84
C HIS A 671 -0.89 19.53 -6.24
N CYS A 672 -1.14 18.73 -7.28
CA CYS A 672 -0.93 19.14 -8.66
C CYS A 672 -1.87 20.26 -9.10
N VAL A 673 -3.15 20.14 -8.74
CA VAL A 673 -4.17 21.15 -9.03
C VAL A 673 -3.89 22.44 -8.25
N ASP A 674 -3.50 22.35 -6.97
CA ASP A 674 -3.11 23.51 -6.16
C ASP A 674 -1.99 24.31 -6.84
N ARG A 675 -0.93 23.61 -7.25
CA ARG A 675 0.21 24.23 -7.93
C ARG A 675 -0.19 24.80 -9.29
N LEU A 676 -0.96 24.05 -10.09
CA LEU A 676 -1.40 24.49 -11.42
C LEU A 676 -2.18 25.80 -11.36
N ILE A 677 -3.15 25.88 -10.43
CA ILE A 677 -3.97 27.07 -10.23
C ILE A 677 -3.11 28.24 -9.76
N ALA A 678 -2.24 28.02 -8.76
CA ALA A 678 -1.40 29.07 -8.20
C ALA A 678 -0.50 29.71 -9.28
N GLN A 679 0.18 28.90 -10.08
CA GLN A 679 1.05 29.39 -11.16
C GLN A 679 0.25 30.11 -12.25
N ALA A 680 -0.84 29.50 -12.71
CA ALA A 680 -1.67 30.09 -13.75
C ALA A 680 -2.26 31.45 -13.30
N LEU A 681 -2.70 31.58 -12.05
CA LEU A 681 -3.17 32.86 -11.51
C LEU A 681 -2.04 33.90 -11.38
N ALA A 682 -0.83 33.47 -11.02
CA ALA A 682 0.35 34.34 -10.95
C ALA A 682 0.90 34.76 -12.33
N GLY A 683 0.44 34.13 -13.42
CA GLY A 683 1.00 34.32 -14.75
C GLY A 683 2.38 33.67 -14.92
N GLU A 684 2.72 32.74 -14.03
CA GLU A 684 3.92 31.93 -14.11
C GLU A 684 3.72 30.80 -15.11
N ASN A 685 4.83 30.27 -15.62
CA ASN A 685 4.84 29.22 -16.63
C ASN A 685 5.79 28.08 -16.25
N GLU A 686 5.93 27.72 -14.97
CA GLU A 686 6.82 26.61 -14.65
C GLU A 686 6.35 25.31 -15.31
N ALA A 687 7.29 24.44 -15.64
CA ALA A 687 7.02 23.15 -16.25
C ALA A 687 7.72 22.08 -15.43
N GLY A 688 7.02 20.99 -15.11
CA GLY A 688 7.63 19.91 -14.35
C GLY A 688 6.67 18.78 -14.03
N PHE A 689 7.09 17.96 -13.08
CA PHE A 689 6.35 16.78 -12.63
C PHE A 689 6.27 16.74 -11.11
N ILE A 690 5.18 16.17 -10.62
CA ILE A 690 4.97 15.93 -9.19
C ILE A 690 5.23 14.46 -8.90
N GLY A 691 5.79 14.14 -7.74
CA GLY A 691 5.91 12.76 -7.29
C GLY A 691 6.03 12.66 -5.79
N VAL A 692 6.05 11.43 -5.29
CA VAL A 692 6.33 11.15 -3.88
C VAL A 692 7.79 10.77 -3.73
N SER A 693 8.54 11.53 -2.93
CA SER A 693 9.90 11.18 -2.53
C SER A 693 10.00 11.27 -1.02
N GLU A 694 10.50 10.21 -0.38
CA GLU A 694 10.60 10.12 1.09
C GLU A 694 9.27 10.50 1.78
N GLY A 695 8.15 9.91 1.31
CA GLY A 695 6.82 10.14 1.86
C GLY A 695 6.17 11.50 1.60
N ARG A 696 6.92 12.45 1.01
CA ARG A 696 6.46 13.81 0.75
C ARG A 696 6.16 14.02 -0.72
N VAL A 697 5.10 14.78 -1.00
CA VAL A 697 4.79 15.21 -2.36
C VAL A 697 5.74 16.35 -2.72
N GLN A 698 6.47 16.20 -3.82
CA GLN A 698 7.46 17.16 -4.29
C GLN A 698 7.21 17.51 -5.75
N PHE A 699 7.51 18.75 -6.12
CA PHE A 699 7.55 19.19 -7.51
C PHE A 699 9.01 19.24 -7.97
N THR A 700 9.26 18.73 -9.17
CA THR A 700 10.56 18.78 -9.84
C THR A 700 10.40 19.46 -11.19
N GLY A 701 11.22 20.48 -11.45
CA GLY A 701 11.22 21.19 -12.73
C GLY A 701 11.75 20.35 -13.89
N PHE A 702 11.27 20.61 -15.10
CA PHE A 702 11.73 19.91 -16.30
C PHE A 702 13.18 20.23 -16.66
N GLU A 703 13.76 21.29 -16.14
CA GLU A 703 15.18 21.61 -16.25
C GLU A 703 16.09 20.46 -15.76
N ASP A 704 15.60 19.68 -14.79
CA ASP A 704 16.31 18.53 -14.23
C ASP A 704 15.98 17.19 -14.90
N PHE A 705 15.04 17.14 -15.84
CA PHE A 705 14.52 15.88 -16.39
C PHE A 705 15.62 15.01 -17.01
N THR A 706 16.40 15.58 -17.94
CA THR A 706 17.50 14.88 -18.62
C THR A 706 18.61 14.43 -17.67
N ARG A 707 18.80 15.16 -16.55
CA ARG A 707 19.76 14.81 -15.49
C ARG A 707 19.28 13.59 -14.71
N LEU A 708 17.98 13.46 -14.47
CA LEU A 708 17.38 12.42 -13.63
C LEU A 708 17.10 11.09 -14.38
N VAL A 709 16.93 11.12 -15.69
CA VAL A 709 16.53 9.95 -16.49
C VAL A 709 17.69 9.32 -17.26
N ASP A 710 17.69 7.99 -17.31
CA ASP A 710 18.44 7.20 -18.29
C ASP A 710 17.60 7.13 -19.58
N ALA A 711 17.91 8.01 -20.52
CA ALA A 711 17.15 8.15 -21.77
C ALA A 711 17.24 6.91 -22.67
N ALA A 712 18.28 6.08 -22.56
CA ALA A 712 18.38 4.87 -23.37
C ALA A 712 17.38 3.79 -22.92
N HIS A 713 17.08 3.76 -21.62
CA HIS A 713 16.27 2.71 -21.01
C HIS A 713 14.94 3.22 -20.43
N HIS A 714 14.65 4.51 -20.57
CA HIS A 714 13.40 5.14 -20.13
C HIS A 714 13.06 4.87 -18.65
N ARG A 715 14.02 5.12 -17.76
CA ARG A 715 13.88 4.93 -16.30
C ARG A 715 14.69 5.96 -15.51
N PRO A 716 14.43 6.13 -14.20
CA PRO A 716 15.24 7.01 -13.35
C PRO A 716 16.65 6.44 -13.14
N LYS A 717 17.66 7.30 -13.08
CA LYS A 717 19.03 6.87 -12.77
C LYS A 717 19.17 6.34 -11.34
N ARG A 718 18.42 6.91 -10.40
CA ARG A 718 18.38 6.47 -8.99
C ARG A 718 17.10 5.69 -8.74
N GLN A 719 17.25 4.43 -8.36
CA GLN A 719 16.14 3.50 -8.15
C GLN A 719 16.22 2.94 -6.73
N TRP A 720 15.43 3.53 -5.81
CA TRP A 720 15.50 3.26 -4.37
C TRP A 720 15.33 1.77 -4.03
N TRP A 721 14.51 1.07 -4.81
CA TRP A 721 14.12 -0.31 -4.60
C TRP A 721 15.26 -1.30 -4.88
N LEU A 722 16.31 -0.91 -5.61
CA LEU A 722 17.51 -1.75 -5.78
C LEU A 722 18.20 -2.04 -4.44
N GLY A 723 18.08 -1.14 -3.45
CA GLY A 723 18.58 -1.37 -2.10
C GLY A 723 17.89 -2.53 -1.37
N LEU A 724 16.77 -3.05 -1.89
CA LEU A 724 16.07 -4.21 -1.34
C LEU A 724 16.58 -5.54 -1.90
N ARG A 725 17.49 -5.52 -2.90
CA ARG A 725 17.97 -6.72 -3.58
C ARG A 725 18.57 -7.73 -2.59
N ASP A 726 19.42 -7.25 -1.69
CA ASP A 726 20.09 -8.08 -0.69
C ASP A 726 19.09 -8.75 0.26
N ILE A 727 18.00 -8.06 0.60
CA ILE A 727 16.94 -8.61 1.45
C ILE A 727 16.18 -9.72 0.72
N VAL A 728 15.87 -9.51 -0.57
CA VAL A 728 15.21 -10.53 -1.41
C VAL A 728 16.07 -11.80 -1.47
N ASP A 729 17.36 -11.66 -1.76
CA ASP A 729 18.28 -12.80 -1.86
C ASP A 729 18.48 -13.51 -0.51
N LEU A 730 18.60 -12.74 0.58
CA LEU A 730 18.72 -13.28 1.94
C LEU A 730 17.51 -14.13 2.32
N LEU A 731 16.31 -13.69 1.94
CA LEU A 731 15.07 -14.39 2.25
C LEU A 731 14.73 -15.51 1.27
N ALA A 732 15.42 -15.60 0.12
CA ALA A 732 15.15 -16.58 -0.93
C ALA A 732 15.77 -17.95 -0.66
N SER A 733 16.97 -17.98 -0.07
CA SER A 733 17.77 -19.20 0.11
C SER A 733 18.33 -19.35 1.53
N PRO A 734 18.36 -20.57 2.10
CA PRO A 734 19.00 -20.82 3.39
C PRO A 734 20.54 -20.70 3.31
N GLU A 735 21.11 -21.02 2.15
CA GLU A 735 22.54 -20.86 1.83
C GLU A 735 22.76 -19.47 1.21
N GLY A 736 23.88 -18.81 1.54
CA GLY A 736 24.15 -17.46 1.04
C GLY A 736 24.33 -17.42 -0.47
N ALA A 737 24.23 -16.22 -1.06
CA ALA A 737 24.71 -16.02 -2.42
C ALA A 737 26.23 -16.30 -2.41
N ALA A 738 26.61 -17.47 -2.92
CA ALA A 738 28.01 -17.86 -3.12
C ALA A 738 28.64 -17.06 -4.26
#